data_AF-A0A7S0FAC7-F1
#
_entry.id   AF-A0A7S0FAC7-F1
#
_cell.length_a   1.000
_cell.length_b   1.000
_cell.length_c   1.000
_cell.angle_alpha   90.00
_cell.angle_beta   90.00
_cell.angle_gamma   90.00
#
_symmetry.space_group_name_H-M   'P 1'
#
loop_
_entity.id
_entity.type
_entity.pdbx_description
1 polymer ?
#
loop_
_entity_poly.entity_id
_entity_poly.type
_entity_poly.pdbx_seq_one_letter_code
_entity_poly.pdbx_strand_id
1 'polypeptide(L)'
;MAQKPVETPLEDGFELAGNEDPMSRFKCDFCGYYVLCVLASGSVSATAVCVWSSSMGVGTSTFAALEEFSWMSKWCFAMCFFVLFILYLLDFFWPPHLPGHLLCLWEGDAIAGRLVLGIAGIFLLSSVLLLTPMYPGIPLVVTTMLCPVSVGVVHLLVRSGETLPKGQLMNEIVEQGDVPAKLRLLRGILGKEHDLLSFFKAVTAAFLTCFAVIFGLWLAIAVQGGKGLEGLEDALDDERDKIYIQWATPLVVAISNLVFALYAFLRVFMQKTYSATDVYRNRLLAETLQSSLHEEILDYRLANAKVEDIEAKKQGYLTQHVQHIKQLSMLVKVVACLFVLVIGALYVVGQLLYANSDIAFMVLGLLGAMFLLFVLFVWVAFSRIVWAMGRWLQDLPVWKAARCVVDWPLTRAFFICPLLPAIPIVLLSSLLNQRVRVCRGLRKAVPRKQLDEEDMLEGDEMEPMSFTPRVAAVLAVVRRWDWLKICHWCYALCGIYVCYTICPLLLNVGLSWLRSITVNWPFAVIVSSTFVIGVVAFLLPPVPGMTIYIFGGLVISGTCPPVNTDRGFWLGTAINMIMCWVLKLVACALQQKCIGGLLGRSMWVRRTVGVHKVAIRCIEAELKTPGLTLGKVAILCGGPDWPTSVIAGVLNLSLLQCELGTVPIIGFVAPCALTGSLYIKKGEGEVWSRSADLMIVVSVVVNLILWAIAFWAIQNRLEADYDELKRHLPENVDLHWFDYRAEQVAKRSLVSWSDIPVSVRSIYLLGAVLQILVCHGLNWAYSKLFGSFQVQDDISTCVFWPTEESDGELFTWLSIVVLSVYFLAFAGALQFIFWRRRHSAGPARQAALELDLLETQWKQDFVRMLQNERHGSSFTSQSTCSLPSQEPKVAEPRLTVEPKLAAELHCHQERSYISVVTTSVPSECEHCPSKERFPPKAVEVTPETGRALEVSGTG
;
A
#
# COMPACT_ATOMS: atom_id res chain seq x y z
N MET A 1 -2.05 47.37 -50.16
CA MET A 1 -3.11 47.29 -51.19
C MET A 1 -4.21 46.38 -50.67
N ALA A 2 -5.39 46.97 -50.46
CA ALA A 2 -6.73 46.39 -50.30
C ALA A 2 -6.90 45.10 -49.45
N GLN A 3 -7.20 45.27 -48.16
CA GLN A 3 -7.98 44.30 -47.38
C GLN A 3 -9.47 44.47 -47.70
N LYS A 4 -10.10 43.39 -48.15
CA LYS A 4 -11.55 43.26 -48.32
C LYS A 4 -12.13 42.69 -47.01
N PRO A 5 -13.14 43.32 -46.38
CA PRO A 5 -13.90 42.66 -45.33
C PRO A 5 -14.86 41.65 -45.97
N VAL A 6 -14.82 40.41 -45.52
CA VAL A 6 -15.84 39.41 -45.83
C VAL A 6 -16.90 39.55 -44.74
N GLU A 7 -17.96 40.29 -45.04
CA GLU A 7 -19.21 40.25 -44.29
C GLU A 7 -19.96 38.97 -44.72
N THR A 8 -20.05 38.00 -43.82
CA THR A 8 -21.03 36.92 -43.90
C THR A 8 -22.28 37.34 -43.13
N PRO A 9 -23.48 37.31 -43.73
CA PRO A 9 -24.70 37.61 -43.02
C PRO A 9 -25.05 36.47 -42.06
N LEU A 10 -25.08 36.78 -40.76
CA LEU A 10 -25.64 35.95 -39.70
C LEU A 10 -27.12 36.31 -39.54
N GLU A 11 -27.92 36.00 -40.55
CA GLU A 11 -29.38 36.01 -40.47
C GLU A 11 -29.88 34.68 -41.03
N ASP A 12 -30.01 33.70 -40.14
CA ASP A 12 -31.05 32.68 -40.24
C ASP A 12 -31.47 32.34 -38.81
N GLY A 13 -32.72 32.67 -38.50
CA GLY A 13 -33.35 32.36 -37.23
C GLY A 13 -33.29 30.87 -36.97
N PHE A 14 -32.60 30.49 -35.91
CA PHE A 14 -32.62 29.14 -35.35
C PHE A 14 -33.98 28.92 -34.66
N GLU A 15 -35.06 28.85 -35.45
CA GLU A 15 -36.34 28.27 -35.00
C GLU A 15 -36.11 26.77 -34.80
N LEU A 16 -35.67 26.41 -33.58
CA LEU A 16 -35.76 25.05 -33.06
C LEU A 16 -37.24 24.72 -32.82
N ALA A 17 -37.97 24.48 -33.91
CA ALA A 17 -39.27 23.84 -33.87
C ALA A 17 -39.13 22.50 -33.14
N GLY A 18 -39.91 22.33 -32.06
CA GLY A 18 -39.92 21.18 -31.18
C GLY A 18 -40.43 19.90 -31.85
N ASN A 19 -39.62 19.33 -32.74
CA ASN A 19 -39.71 17.91 -33.05
C ASN A 19 -39.07 17.16 -31.89
N GLU A 20 -39.88 16.78 -30.89
CA GLU A 20 -39.52 15.76 -29.92
C GLU A 20 -39.16 14.50 -30.69
N ASP A 21 -37.86 14.22 -30.79
CA ASP A 21 -37.33 13.05 -31.48
C ASP A 21 -38.00 11.79 -30.89
N PRO A 22 -38.80 11.02 -31.66
CA PRO A 22 -39.56 9.88 -31.13
C PRO A 22 -38.67 8.77 -30.56
N MET A 23 -37.36 8.81 -30.81
CA MET A 23 -36.35 7.94 -30.19
C MET A 23 -35.94 8.34 -28.75
N SER A 24 -36.34 9.51 -28.25
CA SER A 24 -36.05 9.97 -26.87
C SER A 24 -36.87 9.23 -25.79
N ARG A 25 -37.73 8.26 -26.15
CA ARG A 25 -38.71 7.64 -25.26
C ARG A 25 -38.25 6.43 -24.44
N PHE A 26 -37.09 5.84 -24.68
CA PHE A 26 -36.60 4.74 -23.83
C PHE A 26 -35.67 5.26 -22.72
N LYS A 27 -36.23 6.05 -21.79
CA LYS A 27 -35.57 6.26 -20.50
C LYS A 27 -35.71 4.99 -19.68
N CYS A 28 -34.64 4.19 -19.60
CA CYS A 28 -34.59 3.09 -18.66
C CYS A 28 -34.67 3.67 -17.24
N ASP A 29 -35.74 3.35 -16.53
CA ASP A 29 -35.85 3.61 -15.11
C ASP A 29 -35.02 2.60 -14.32
N PHE A 30 -35.06 2.71 -12.99
CA PHE A 30 -34.40 1.77 -12.09
C PHE A 30 -34.78 0.31 -12.39
N CYS A 31 -36.05 0.03 -12.70
CA CYS A 31 -36.54 -1.31 -13.00
C CYS A 31 -35.94 -1.88 -14.29
N GLY A 32 -35.89 -1.08 -15.35
CA GLY A 32 -35.26 -1.46 -16.61
C GLY A 32 -33.77 -1.80 -16.42
N TYR A 33 -33.03 -0.94 -15.72
CA TYR A 33 -31.64 -1.22 -15.38
C TYR A 33 -31.48 -2.46 -14.50
N TYR A 34 -32.35 -2.64 -13.50
CA TYR A 34 -32.28 -3.77 -12.57
C TYR A 34 -32.44 -5.10 -13.30
N VAL A 35 -33.47 -5.22 -14.15
CA VAL A 35 -33.72 -6.45 -14.93
C VAL A 35 -32.54 -6.76 -15.84
N LEU A 36 -32.03 -5.78 -16.59
CA LEU A 36 -30.89 -5.99 -17.48
C LEU A 36 -29.61 -6.35 -16.72
N CYS A 37 -29.36 -5.73 -15.57
CA CYS A 37 -28.20 -6.03 -14.73
C CYS A 37 -28.31 -7.40 -14.08
N VAL A 38 -29.49 -7.82 -13.61
CA VAL A 38 -29.74 -9.18 -13.09
C VAL A 38 -29.53 -10.22 -14.17
N LEU A 39 -30.02 -9.99 -15.39
CA LEU A 39 -29.80 -10.91 -16.51
C LEU A 39 -28.30 -11.00 -16.86
N ALA A 40 -27.58 -9.88 -16.92
CA ALA A 40 -26.17 -9.87 -17.29
C ALA A 40 -25.24 -10.43 -16.20
N SER A 41 -25.45 -10.08 -14.93
CA SER A 41 -24.65 -10.60 -13.81
C SER A 41 -25.06 -12.01 -13.41
N GLY A 42 -26.37 -12.31 -13.43
CA GLY A 42 -26.94 -13.60 -13.13
C GLY A 42 -26.58 -14.67 -14.16
N SER A 43 -26.56 -14.35 -15.46
CA SER A 43 -26.11 -15.30 -16.49
C SER A 43 -24.63 -15.67 -16.31
N VAL A 44 -23.75 -14.69 -16.13
CA VAL A 44 -22.31 -14.95 -15.90
C VAL A 44 -22.10 -15.75 -14.61
N SER A 45 -22.78 -15.39 -13.52
CA SER A 45 -22.68 -16.11 -12.25
C SER A 45 -23.23 -17.53 -12.35
N ALA A 46 -24.36 -17.73 -13.03
CA ALA A 46 -24.93 -19.04 -13.28
C ALA A 46 -24.01 -19.88 -14.16
N THR A 47 -23.40 -19.31 -15.21
CA THR A 47 -22.38 -19.99 -16.02
C THR A 47 -21.18 -20.40 -15.16
N ALA A 48 -20.65 -19.51 -14.31
CA ALA A 48 -19.54 -19.87 -13.42
C ALA A 48 -19.92 -21.05 -12.50
N VAL A 49 -21.12 -21.03 -11.90
CA VAL A 49 -21.60 -22.13 -11.05
C VAL A 49 -21.80 -23.42 -11.85
N CYS A 50 -22.50 -23.38 -12.99
CA CYS A 50 -22.79 -24.56 -13.80
C CYS A 50 -21.54 -25.17 -14.46
N VAL A 51 -20.55 -24.35 -14.80
CA VAL A 51 -19.32 -24.82 -15.45
C VAL A 51 -18.32 -25.37 -14.44
N TRP A 52 -18.18 -24.75 -13.27
CA TRP A 52 -17.13 -25.10 -12.31
C TRP A 52 -17.61 -25.93 -11.13
N SER A 53 -18.90 -25.96 -10.81
CA SER A 53 -19.40 -26.77 -9.69
C SER A 53 -19.69 -28.20 -10.12
N SER A 54 -19.22 -29.15 -9.31
CA SER A 54 -19.52 -30.59 -9.46
C SER A 54 -20.94 -30.92 -9.00
N SER A 55 -21.39 -30.31 -7.89
CA SER A 55 -22.72 -30.59 -7.32
C SER A 55 -23.88 -29.99 -8.12
N MET A 56 -23.60 -28.93 -8.88
CA MET A 56 -24.62 -28.09 -9.51
C MET A 56 -24.51 -28.05 -11.04
N GLY A 57 -23.52 -28.73 -11.60
CA GLY A 57 -23.13 -28.53 -12.98
C GLY A 57 -22.24 -29.63 -13.51
N VAL A 58 -21.46 -29.28 -14.52
CA VAL A 58 -20.56 -30.19 -15.25
C VAL A 58 -19.10 -29.93 -14.89
N GLY A 59 -18.83 -29.50 -13.65
CA GLY A 59 -17.48 -29.18 -13.15
C GLY A 59 -16.47 -30.27 -13.48
N THR A 60 -16.73 -31.51 -13.06
CA THR A 60 -15.84 -32.65 -13.28
C THR A 60 -15.53 -32.88 -14.76
N SER A 61 -16.55 -32.90 -15.62
CA SER A 61 -16.38 -33.07 -17.07
C SER A 61 -15.65 -31.89 -17.71
N THR A 62 -15.88 -30.67 -17.22
CA THR A 62 -15.22 -29.46 -17.75
C THR A 62 -13.75 -29.44 -17.37
N PHE A 63 -13.41 -29.77 -16.12
CA PHE A 63 -12.02 -29.89 -15.67
C PHE A 63 -11.28 -30.97 -16.46
N ALA A 64 -11.87 -32.16 -16.63
CA ALA A 64 -11.29 -33.25 -17.42
C ALA A 64 -11.05 -32.82 -18.89
N ALA A 65 -12.02 -32.14 -19.51
CA ALA A 65 -11.85 -31.61 -20.86
C ALA A 65 -10.74 -30.56 -20.93
N LEU A 66 -10.67 -29.62 -19.98
CA LEU A 66 -9.64 -28.58 -19.97
C LEU A 66 -8.24 -29.16 -19.73
N GLU A 67 -8.12 -30.24 -18.96
CA GLU A 67 -6.86 -30.97 -18.78
C GLU A 67 -6.37 -31.60 -20.08
N GLU A 68 -7.27 -32.23 -20.84
CA GLU A 68 -6.97 -32.78 -22.16
C GLU A 68 -6.47 -31.69 -23.14
N PHE A 69 -7.05 -30.49 -23.09
CA PHE A 69 -6.68 -29.36 -23.94
C PHE A 69 -5.63 -28.42 -23.33
N SER A 70 -5.00 -28.78 -22.21
CA SER A 70 -4.06 -27.89 -21.50
C SER A 70 -2.89 -27.41 -22.36
N TRP A 71 -2.44 -28.21 -23.33
CA TRP A 71 -1.42 -27.83 -24.30
C TRP A 71 -1.86 -26.65 -25.19
N MET A 72 -3.17 -26.48 -25.43
CA MET A 72 -3.74 -25.35 -26.17
C MET A 72 -3.63 -24.04 -25.38
N SER A 73 -3.47 -24.05 -24.06
CA SER A 73 -3.30 -22.82 -23.26
C SER A 73 -2.15 -21.96 -23.80
N LYS A 74 -1.00 -22.60 -24.08
CA LYS A 74 0.20 -21.96 -24.63
C LYS A 74 -0.06 -21.39 -26.02
N TRP A 75 -0.84 -22.10 -26.84
CA TRP A 75 -1.25 -21.63 -28.17
C TRP A 75 -2.22 -20.45 -28.11
N CYS A 76 -3.27 -20.53 -27.29
CA CYS A 76 -4.20 -19.42 -27.08
C CYS A 76 -3.49 -18.18 -26.54
N PHE A 77 -2.55 -18.36 -25.61
CA PHE A 77 -1.73 -17.25 -25.10
C PHE A 77 -0.84 -16.67 -26.21
N ALA A 78 -0.16 -17.52 -26.99
CA ALA A 78 0.64 -17.08 -28.13
C ALA A 78 -0.20 -16.36 -29.19
N MET A 79 -1.42 -16.82 -29.47
CA MET A 79 -2.36 -16.17 -30.39
C MET A 79 -2.90 -14.85 -29.83
N CYS A 80 -3.24 -14.79 -28.54
CA CYS A 80 -3.59 -13.55 -27.88
C CYS A 80 -2.44 -12.53 -28.01
N PHE A 81 -1.23 -12.95 -27.66
CA PHE A 81 -0.03 -12.12 -27.80
C PHE A 81 0.16 -11.70 -29.25
N PHE A 82 -0.03 -12.60 -30.22
CA PHE A 82 0.07 -12.30 -31.65
C PHE A 82 -1.00 -11.32 -32.12
N VAL A 83 -2.26 -11.45 -31.71
CA VAL A 83 -3.35 -10.51 -32.05
C VAL A 83 -3.13 -9.16 -31.39
N LEU A 84 -2.72 -9.13 -30.11
CA LEU A 84 -2.35 -7.88 -29.43
C LEU A 84 -1.13 -7.25 -30.06
N PHE A 85 -0.15 -8.05 -30.49
CA PHE A 85 1.02 -7.60 -31.23
C PHE A 85 0.62 -7.09 -32.61
N ILE A 86 -0.32 -7.72 -33.32
CA ILE A 86 -0.88 -7.22 -34.57
C ILE A 86 -1.65 -5.93 -34.32
N LEU A 87 -2.51 -5.85 -33.31
CA LEU A 87 -3.23 -4.62 -32.95
C LEU A 87 -2.24 -3.51 -32.64
N TYR A 88 -1.20 -3.83 -31.90
CA TYR A 88 -0.09 -2.94 -31.63
C TYR A 88 0.62 -2.56 -32.93
N LEU A 89 0.90 -3.50 -33.83
CA LEU A 89 1.53 -3.26 -35.12
C LEU A 89 0.62 -2.52 -36.12
N LEU A 90 -0.69 -2.69 -36.07
CA LEU A 90 -1.67 -1.96 -36.88
C LEU A 90 -1.81 -0.54 -36.33
N ASP A 91 -1.85 -0.41 -35.01
CA ASP A 91 -1.65 0.85 -34.30
C ASP A 91 -0.24 1.44 -34.55
N PHE A 92 0.71 0.62 -35.02
CA PHE A 92 2.08 1.00 -35.40
C PHE A 92 2.20 1.40 -36.89
N PHE A 93 1.45 0.77 -37.82
CA PHE A 93 1.57 1.02 -39.27
C PHE A 93 0.40 1.80 -39.95
N TRP A 94 -0.82 1.90 -39.38
CA TRP A 94 -1.98 2.66 -39.92
C TRP A 94 -2.38 3.97 -39.13
N PRO A 95 -2.72 5.14 -39.77
CA PRO A 95 -2.95 6.44 -39.08
C PRO A 95 -4.17 6.47 -38.14
N PRO A 96 -4.29 7.46 -37.22
CA PRO A 96 -4.43 7.20 -35.79
C PRO A 96 -5.86 7.13 -35.25
N HIS A 97 -5.97 6.59 -34.02
CA HIS A 97 -7.00 6.94 -33.05
C HIS A 97 -7.27 8.44 -33.10
N LEU A 98 -8.46 8.81 -33.59
CA LEU A 98 -8.99 10.16 -33.44
C LEU A 98 -8.94 10.50 -31.94
N PRO A 99 -8.46 11.69 -31.53
CA PRO A 99 -8.46 12.07 -30.13
C PRO A 99 -9.88 11.98 -29.56
N GLY A 100 -10.11 10.98 -28.71
CA GLY A 100 -11.43 10.67 -28.13
C GLY A 100 -12.08 9.36 -28.61
N HIS A 101 -11.53 8.69 -29.63
CA HIS A 101 -12.02 7.41 -30.13
C HIS A 101 -11.02 6.29 -29.81
N LEU A 102 -11.28 5.55 -28.73
CA LEU A 102 -10.52 4.36 -28.36
C LEU A 102 -10.88 3.21 -29.30
N LEU A 103 -9.86 2.50 -29.82
CA LEU A 103 -10.01 1.25 -30.59
C LEU A 103 -10.70 1.40 -31.95
N CYS A 104 -10.50 2.54 -32.62
CA CYS A 104 -10.92 2.76 -33.99
C CYS A 104 -9.69 2.68 -34.90
N LEU A 105 -9.69 1.74 -35.85
CA LEU A 105 -8.57 1.50 -36.77
C LEU A 105 -8.51 2.54 -37.91
N TRP A 106 -9.63 3.21 -38.24
CA TRP A 106 -9.71 4.30 -39.21
C TRP A 106 -10.85 5.28 -38.86
N GLU A 107 -10.90 6.42 -39.56
CA GLU A 107 -11.96 7.42 -39.42
C GLU A 107 -13.29 6.85 -39.95
N GLY A 108 -14.23 6.57 -39.05
CA GLY A 108 -15.48 5.84 -39.35
C GLY A 108 -15.47 4.36 -38.91
N ASP A 109 -14.37 3.86 -38.35
CA ASP A 109 -14.36 2.54 -37.73
C ASP A 109 -15.17 2.53 -36.43
N ALA A 110 -16.41 2.05 -36.51
CA ALA A 110 -17.23 1.86 -35.32
C ALA A 110 -16.99 0.49 -34.63
N ILE A 111 -16.43 -0.50 -35.33
CA ILE A 111 -16.57 -1.92 -34.96
C ILE A 111 -15.26 -2.72 -35.06
N ALA A 112 -14.47 -2.57 -36.11
CA ALA A 112 -13.38 -3.49 -36.44
C ALA A 112 -12.28 -3.52 -35.38
N GLY A 113 -11.77 -2.36 -34.93
CA GLY A 113 -10.76 -2.32 -33.86
C GLY A 113 -11.28 -2.91 -32.54
N ARG A 114 -12.57 -2.70 -32.23
CA ARG A 114 -13.23 -3.30 -31.07
C ARG A 114 -13.40 -4.81 -31.23
N LEU A 115 -13.71 -5.28 -32.43
CA LEU A 115 -13.84 -6.70 -32.76
C LEU A 115 -12.51 -7.43 -32.61
N VAL A 116 -11.43 -6.88 -33.16
CA VAL A 116 -10.09 -7.48 -33.06
C VAL A 116 -9.61 -7.50 -31.60
N LEU A 117 -9.87 -6.46 -30.81
CA LEU A 117 -9.60 -6.50 -29.37
C LEU A 117 -10.48 -7.55 -28.67
N GLY A 118 -11.75 -7.66 -29.07
CA GLY A 118 -12.65 -8.72 -28.60
C GLY A 118 -12.07 -10.10 -28.85
N ILE A 119 -11.53 -10.36 -30.05
CA ILE A 119 -10.85 -11.61 -30.40
C ILE A 119 -9.62 -11.85 -29.53
N ALA A 120 -8.78 -10.82 -29.31
CA ALA A 120 -7.64 -10.93 -28.40
C ALA A 120 -8.08 -11.26 -26.96
N GLY A 121 -9.17 -10.63 -26.50
CA GLY A 121 -9.78 -10.90 -25.20
C GLY A 121 -10.31 -12.32 -25.09
N ILE A 122 -10.92 -12.87 -26.15
CA ILE A 122 -11.36 -14.26 -26.21
C ILE A 122 -10.16 -15.20 -26.11
N PHE A 123 -9.09 -14.98 -26.87
CA PHE A 123 -7.88 -15.81 -26.77
C PHE A 123 -7.22 -15.73 -25.40
N LEU A 124 -7.18 -14.54 -24.79
CA LEU A 124 -6.67 -14.38 -23.43
C LEU A 124 -7.52 -15.18 -22.45
N LEU A 125 -8.84 -14.99 -22.50
CA LEU A 125 -9.79 -15.69 -21.66
C LEU A 125 -9.62 -17.21 -21.81
N SER A 126 -9.61 -17.73 -23.05
CA SER A 126 -9.38 -19.14 -23.33
C SER A 126 -8.04 -19.64 -22.80
N SER A 127 -6.95 -18.88 -22.96
CA SER A 127 -5.64 -19.27 -22.45
C SER A 127 -5.64 -19.41 -20.93
N VAL A 128 -6.35 -18.52 -20.24
CA VAL A 128 -6.44 -18.51 -18.78
C VAL A 128 -7.38 -19.61 -18.28
N LEU A 129 -8.47 -19.90 -18.99
CA LEU A 129 -9.32 -21.06 -18.73
C LEU A 129 -8.57 -22.39 -18.91
N LEU A 130 -7.66 -22.48 -19.88
CA LEU A 130 -6.87 -23.69 -20.15
C LEU A 130 -5.67 -23.87 -19.20
N LEU A 131 -5.39 -22.91 -18.30
CA LEU A 131 -4.39 -23.05 -17.23
C LEU A 131 -4.87 -23.88 -16.03
N THR A 132 -6.10 -24.40 -16.11
CA THR A 132 -6.75 -25.25 -15.08
C THR A 132 -5.85 -26.32 -14.46
N PRO A 133 -5.04 -27.10 -15.20
CA PRO A 133 -4.27 -28.19 -14.60
C PRO A 133 -3.18 -27.71 -13.65
N MET A 134 -2.61 -26.53 -13.91
CA MET A 134 -1.60 -25.94 -13.04
C MET A 134 -2.22 -25.09 -11.95
N TYR A 135 -3.41 -24.53 -12.20
CA TYR A 135 -4.07 -23.59 -11.31
C TYR A 135 -5.60 -23.76 -11.37
N PRO A 136 -6.17 -24.73 -10.64
CA PRO A 136 -7.59 -25.07 -10.74
C PRO A 136 -8.53 -23.94 -10.35
N GLY A 137 -8.07 -22.97 -9.54
CA GLY A 137 -8.84 -21.81 -9.11
C GLY A 137 -8.92 -20.65 -10.12
N ILE A 138 -7.98 -20.54 -11.06
CA ILE A 138 -7.89 -19.40 -11.99
C ILE A 138 -9.14 -19.24 -12.88
N PRO A 139 -9.66 -20.31 -13.52
CA PRO A 139 -10.85 -20.20 -14.35
C PRO A 139 -12.08 -19.67 -13.60
N LEU A 140 -12.25 -20.11 -12.36
CA LEU A 140 -13.31 -19.62 -11.47
C LEU A 140 -13.15 -18.13 -11.18
N VAL A 141 -11.95 -17.68 -10.84
CA VAL A 141 -11.66 -16.25 -10.60
C VAL A 141 -11.99 -15.43 -11.85
N VAL A 142 -11.52 -15.85 -13.02
CA VAL A 142 -11.72 -15.09 -14.25
C VAL A 142 -13.18 -15.03 -14.67
N THR A 143 -13.89 -16.15 -14.65
CA THR A 143 -15.33 -16.18 -14.99
C THR A 143 -16.13 -15.30 -14.02
N THR A 144 -15.76 -15.28 -12.75
CA THR A 144 -16.37 -14.38 -11.76
C THR A 144 -16.08 -12.91 -12.05
N MET A 145 -14.86 -12.56 -12.49
CA MET A 145 -14.48 -11.19 -12.87
C MET A 145 -15.19 -10.67 -14.14
N LEU A 146 -15.82 -11.54 -14.93
CA LEU A 146 -16.64 -11.09 -16.07
C LEU A 146 -17.96 -10.44 -15.63
N CYS A 147 -18.40 -10.64 -14.39
CA CYS A 147 -19.64 -10.06 -13.85
C CYS A 147 -19.67 -8.51 -13.90
N PRO A 148 -18.68 -7.78 -13.34
CA PRO A 148 -18.66 -6.32 -13.45
C PRO A 148 -18.48 -5.84 -14.89
N VAL A 149 -17.79 -6.61 -15.74
CA VAL A 149 -17.60 -6.30 -17.16
C VAL A 149 -18.93 -6.39 -17.91
N SER A 150 -19.73 -7.44 -17.70
CA SER A 150 -21.01 -7.63 -18.36
C SER A 150 -22.01 -6.53 -18.00
N VAL A 151 -22.06 -6.13 -16.72
CA VAL A 151 -22.86 -5.00 -16.25
C VAL A 151 -22.39 -3.67 -16.84
N GLY A 152 -21.07 -3.48 -16.98
CA GLY A 152 -20.50 -2.33 -17.68
C GLY A 152 -20.92 -2.27 -19.15
N VAL A 153 -20.96 -3.41 -19.83
CA VAL A 153 -21.46 -3.52 -21.21
C VAL A 153 -22.94 -3.17 -21.30
N VAL A 154 -23.77 -3.65 -20.37
CA VAL A 154 -25.20 -3.24 -20.30
C VAL A 154 -25.32 -1.72 -20.19
N HIS A 155 -24.52 -1.08 -19.34
CA HIS A 155 -24.53 0.39 -19.24
C HIS A 155 -24.17 1.06 -20.57
N LEU A 156 -23.15 0.55 -21.27
CA LEU A 156 -22.73 1.10 -22.55
C LEU A 156 -23.78 0.92 -23.66
N LEU A 157 -24.53 -0.18 -23.63
CA LEU A 157 -25.58 -0.48 -24.61
C LEU A 157 -26.87 0.31 -24.35
N VAL A 158 -27.24 0.51 -23.09
CA VAL A 158 -28.49 1.21 -22.71
C VAL A 158 -28.33 2.72 -22.70
N ARG A 159 -27.12 3.23 -22.44
CA ARG A 159 -26.88 4.67 -22.33
C ARG A 159 -27.21 5.37 -23.64
N SER A 160 -28.25 6.21 -23.59
CA SER A 160 -28.68 7.02 -24.73
C SER A 160 -27.53 7.94 -25.17
N GLY A 161 -27.36 8.06 -26.49
CA GLY A 161 -26.26 8.78 -27.13
C GLY A 161 -26.28 10.31 -26.95
N GLU A 162 -26.96 10.84 -25.92
CA GLU A 162 -26.90 12.25 -25.55
C GLU A 162 -25.47 12.59 -25.09
N THR A 163 -24.66 12.92 -26.08
CA THR A 163 -23.34 13.48 -25.86
C THR A 163 -23.54 14.90 -25.37
N LEU A 164 -23.32 15.12 -24.08
CA LEU A 164 -23.17 16.47 -23.54
C LEU A 164 -22.20 17.25 -24.45
N PRO A 165 -22.51 18.51 -24.80
CA PRO A 165 -21.65 19.32 -25.63
C PRO A 165 -20.22 19.31 -25.06
N LYS A 166 -19.23 19.22 -25.95
CA LYS A 166 -17.80 19.14 -25.56
C LYS A 166 -17.43 20.33 -24.66
N GLY A 167 -16.45 20.14 -23.79
CA GLY A 167 -16.12 21.10 -22.71
C GLY A 167 -15.93 22.57 -23.13
N GLN A 168 -15.45 22.84 -24.34
CA GLN A 168 -15.36 24.22 -24.88
C GLN A 168 -16.75 24.85 -25.04
N LEU A 169 -17.67 24.14 -25.69
CA LEU A 169 -19.05 24.60 -25.87
C LEU A 169 -19.79 24.71 -24.52
N MET A 170 -19.49 23.83 -23.55
CA MET A 170 -20.00 23.98 -22.19
C MET A 170 -19.52 25.29 -21.54
N ASN A 171 -18.23 25.63 -21.67
CA ASN A 171 -17.70 26.88 -21.12
C ASN A 171 -18.31 28.10 -21.84
N GLU A 172 -18.49 28.04 -23.16
CA GLU A 172 -19.15 29.10 -23.93
C GLU A 172 -20.61 29.29 -23.48
N ILE A 173 -21.37 28.21 -23.29
CA ILE A 173 -22.75 28.27 -22.77
C ILE A 173 -22.78 28.81 -21.33
N VAL A 174 -21.79 28.46 -20.50
CA VAL A 174 -21.69 28.97 -19.13
C VAL A 174 -21.36 30.47 -19.14
N GLU A 175 -20.43 30.93 -19.97
CA GLU A 175 -19.99 32.32 -19.95
C GLU A 175 -20.91 33.26 -20.73
N GLN A 176 -21.47 32.81 -21.85
CA GLN A 176 -22.20 33.65 -22.81
C GLN A 176 -23.64 33.18 -23.07
N GLY A 177 -24.03 31.99 -22.59
CA GLY A 177 -25.35 31.43 -22.84
C GLY A 177 -26.46 32.17 -22.10
N ASP A 178 -27.63 32.25 -22.72
CA ASP A 178 -28.85 32.73 -22.10
C ASP A 178 -29.30 31.80 -20.94
N VAL A 179 -30.13 32.33 -20.04
CA VAL A 179 -30.67 31.56 -18.89
C VAL A 179 -31.34 30.24 -19.35
N PRO A 180 -32.13 30.22 -20.44
CA PRO A 180 -32.68 28.97 -21.00
C PRO A 180 -31.62 27.94 -21.44
N ALA A 181 -30.51 28.33 -22.08
CA ALA A 181 -29.43 27.40 -22.43
C ALA A 181 -28.71 26.87 -21.20
N LYS A 182 -28.44 27.73 -20.20
CA LYS A 182 -27.86 27.31 -18.91
C LYS A 182 -28.76 26.31 -18.18
N LEU A 183 -30.07 26.56 -18.15
CA LEU A 183 -31.06 25.64 -17.56
C LEU A 183 -31.17 24.31 -18.32
N ARG A 184 -31.11 24.32 -19.65
CA ARG A 184 -31.08 23.09 -20.47
C ARG A 184 -29.82 22.28 -20.19
N LEU A 185 -28.65 22.93 -20.12
CA LEU A 185 -27.39 22.28 -19.77
C LEU A 185 -27.44 21.70 -18.35
N LEU A 186 -27.94 22.46 -17.37
CA LEU A 186 -28.11 22.00 -16.00
C LEU A 186 -29.07 20.81 -15.91
N ARG A 187 -30.20 20.84 -16.63
CA ARG A 187 -31.15 19.71 -16.70
C ARG A 187 -30.49 18.48 -17.31
N GLY A 188 -29.65 18.63 -18.34
CA GLY A 188 -28.88 17.55 -18.93
C GLY A 188 -27.87 16.94 -17.95
N ILE A 189 -27.14 17.77 -17.22
CA ILE A 189 -26.19 17.32 -16.17
C ILE A 189 -26.94 16.57 -15.05
N LEU A 190 -28.03 17.15 -14.53
CA LEU A 190 -28.85 16.54 -13.47
C LEU A 190 -29.51 15.24 -13.93
N GLY A 191 -30.00 15.20 -15.18
CA GLY A 191 -30.57 13.99 -15.78
C GLY A 191 -29.56 12.86 -15.86
N LYS A 192 -28.33 13.16 -16.30
CA LYS A 192 -27.23 12.18 -16.35
C LYS A 192 -26.79 11.72 -14.96
N GLU A 193 -26.77 12.61 -13.96
CA GLU A 193 -26.48 12.24 -12.57
C GLU A 193 -27.55 11.30 -12.00
N HIS A 194 -28.82 11.59 -12.26
CA HIS A 194 -29.94 10.76 -11.83
C HIS A 194 -29.94 9.40 -12.52
N ASP A 195 -29.66 9.35 -13.82
CA ASP A 195 -29.52 8.13 -14.60
C ASP A 195 -28.39 7.25 -14.06
N LEU A 196 -27.20 7.81 -13.87
CA LEU A 196 -26.07 7.10 -13.25
C LEU A 196 -26.39 6.58 -11.85
N LEU A 197 -27.07 7.40 -11.02
CA LEU A 197 -27.50 6.97 -9.70
C LEU A 197 -28.48 5.80 -9.76
N SER A 198 -29.46 5.86 -10.67
CA SER A 198 -30.46 4.80 -10.88
C SER A 198 -29.80 3.52 -11.37
N PHE A 199 -28.85 3.64 -12.30
CA PHE A 199 -28.02 2.55 -12.78
C PHE A 199 -27.24 1.89 -11.63
N PHE A 200 -26.43 2.63 -10.86
CA PHE A 200 -25.63 2.01 -9.79
C PHE A 200 -26.47 1.42 -8.65
N LYS A 201 -27.65 2.00 -8.36
CA LYS A 201 -28.63 1.38 -7.45
C LYS A 201 -29.11 0.04 -8.00
N ALA A 202 -29.47 0.00 -9.28
CA ALA A 202 -29.92 -1.21 -9.96
C ALA A 202 -28.81 -2.28 -9.99
N VAL A 203 -27.55 -1.89 -10.26
CA VAL A 203 -26.38 -2.79 -10.19
C VAL A 203 -26.18 -3.35 -8.78
N THR A 204 -26.29 -2.50 -7.75
CA THR A 204 -26.16 -2.93 -6.35
C THR A 204 -27.23 -3.97 -6.02
N ALA A 205 -28.49 -3.68 -6.36
CA ALA A 205 -29.60 -4.60 -6.13
C ALA A 205 -29.42 -5.90 -6.93
N ALA A 206 -28.99 -5.82 -8.19
CA ALA A 206 -28.76 -6.99 -9.03
C ALA A 206 -27.72 -7.94 -8.43
N PHE A 207 -26.56 -7.42 -8.01
CA PHE A 207 -25.53 -8.22 -7.38
C PHE A 207 -25.95 -8.80 -6.02
N LEU A 208 -26.72 -8.07 -5.21
CA LEU A 208 -27.29 -8.60 -3.96
C LEU A 208 -28.29 -9.73 -4.22
N THR A 209 -29.13 -9.61 -5.24
CA THR A 209 -30.05 -10.67 -5.66
C THR A 209 -29.27 -11.91 -6.10
N CYS A 210 -28.25 -11.75 -6.96
CA CYS A 210 -27.38 -12.85 -7.36
C CYS A 210 -26.66 -13.51 -6.17
N PHE A 211 -26.14 -12.72 -5.23
CA PHE A 211 -25.56 -13.22 -3.98
C PHE A 211 -26.58 -14.07 -3.19
N ALA A 212 -27.77 -13.52 -2.91
CA ALA A 212 -28.77 -14.20 -2.09
C ALA A 212 -29.25 -15.53 -2.72
N VAL A 213 -29.46 -15.54 -4.05
CA VAL A 213 -29.89 -16.75 -4.78
C VAL A 213 -28.80 -17.82 -4.75
N ILE A 214 -27.56 -17.47 -5.10
CA ILE A 214 -26.46 -18.45 -5.19
C ILE A 214 -26.06 -18.94 -3.79
N PHE A 215 -25.97 -18.04 -2.81
CA PHE A 215 -25.65 -18.39 -1.43
C PHE A 215 -26.74 -19.27 -0.81
N GLY A 216 -28.02 -18.93 -1.00
CA GLY A 216 -29.13 -19.73 -0.48
C GLY A 216 -29.16 -21.15 -1.08
N LEU A 217 -28.85 -21.26 -2.37
CA LEU A 217 -28.77 -22.54 -3.07
C LEU A 217 -27.57 -23.39 -2.61
N TRP A 218 -26.40 -22.77 -2.46
CA TRP A 218 -25.23 -23.42 -1.88
C TRP A 218 -25.47 -23.86 -0.44
N LEU A 219 -26.10 -23.01 0.38
CA LEU A 219 -26.42 -23.31 1.78
C LEU A 219 -27.38 -24.50 1.88
N ALA A 220 -28.38 -24.57 1.00
CA ALA A 220 -29.30 -25.71 0.94
C ALA A 220 -28.56 -27.03 0.62
N ILE A 221 -27.60 -26.99 -0.31
CA ILE A 221 -26.75 -28.15 -0.66
C ILE A 221 -25.82 -28.52 0.50
N ALA A 222 -25.18 -27.53 1.13
CA ALA A 222 -24.29 -27.74 2.27
C ALA A 222 -25.02 -28.36 3.47
N VAL A 223 -26.26 -27.92 3.75
CA VAL A 223 -27.09 -28.44 4.85
C VAL A 223 -27.58 -29.88 4.59
N GLN A 224 -27.79 -30.27 3.33
CA GLN A 224 -28.24 -31.63 2.97
C GLN A 224 -27.14 -32.70 3.09
N GLY A 225 -26.03 -32.39 3.77
CA GLY A 225 -24.97 -33.36 4.10
C GLY A 225 -23.98 -33.60 2.97
N GLY A 226 -23.99 -32.78 1.91
CA GLY A 226 -22.96 -32.81 0.88
C GLY A 226 -22.61 -34.21 0.36
N LYS A 227 -23.57 -34.91 -0.27
CA LYS A 227 -23.38 -36.26 -0.87
C LYS A 227 -22.17 -36.37 -1.84
N GLY A 228 -21.54 -35.26 -2.23
CA GLY A 228 -20.33 -35.24 -3.04
C GLY A 228 -19.00 -35.26 -2.25
N LEU A 229 -19.02 -35.14 -0.92
CA LEU A 229 -17.82 -35.19 -0.08
C LEU A 229 -17.54 -36.60 0.47
N GLU A 230 -18.47 -37.54 0.34
CA GLU A 230 -18.40 -38.89 0.94
C GLU A 230 -17.33 -39.82 0.30
N GLY A 231 -16.58 -39.37 -0.71
CA GLY A 231 -15.41 -40.08 -1.27
C GLY A 231 -14.11 -39.27 -1.22
N LEU A 232 -14.10 -38.12 -0.54
CA LEU A 232 -12.96 -37.20 -0.50
C LEU A 232 -11.80 -37.73 0.36
N GLU A 233 -12.11 -38.60 1.32
CA GLU A 233 -11.13 -39.22 2.22
C GLU A 233 -10.17 -40.14 1.46
N ASP A 234 -10.64 -40.82 0.41
CA ASP A 234 -9.86 -41.77 -0.39
C ASP A 234 -9.15 -41.13 -1.59
N ALA A 235 -9.53 -39.90 -1.97
CA ALA A 235 -8.93 -39.20 -3.10
C ALA A 235 -7.50 -38.73 -2.81
N LEU A 236 -6.63 -38.78 -3.82
CA LEU A 236 -5.28 -38.19 -3.75
C LEU A 236 -5.39 -36.69 -3.44
N ASP A 237 -4.40 -36.12 -2.76
CA ASP A 237 -4.43 -34.72 -2.30
C ASP A 237 -4.74 -33.72 -3.45
N ASP A 238 -4.18 -33.95 -4.64
CA ASP A 238 -4.46 -33.13 -5.84
C ASP A 238 -5.92 -33.23 -6.32
N GLU A 239 -6.54 -34.40 -6.21
CA GLU A 239 -7.94 -34.61 -6.59
C GLU A 239 -8.89 -34.03 -5.54
N ARG A 240 -8.53 -34.17 -4.26
CA ARG A 240 -9.26 -33.60 -3.13
C ARG A 240 -9.38 -32.09 -3.25
N ASP A 241 -8.29 -31.39 -3.56
CA ASP A 241 -8.30 -29.94 -3.72
C ASP A 241 -9.18 -29.51 -4.90
N LYS A 242 -9.16 -30.24 -6.03
CA LYS A 242 -10.07 -29.99 -7.16
C LYS A 242 -11.54 -30.17 -6.78
N ILE A 243 -11.89 -31.26 -6.10
CA ILE A 243 -13.27 -31.53 -5.67
C ILE A 243 -13.73 -30.45 -4.68
N TYR A 244 -12.87 -30.03 -3.76
CA TYR A 244 -13.18 -28.96 -2.83
C TYR A 244 -13.42 -27.62 -3.54
N ILE A 245 -12.57 -27.25 -4.52
CA ILE A 245 -12.75 -26.05 -5.35
C ILE A 245 -14.09 -26.09 -6.08
N GLN A 246 -14.46 -27.24 -6.66
CA GLN A 246 -15.74 -27.43 -7.33
C GLN A 246 -16.93 -27.32 -6.37
N TRP A 247 -16.80 -27.79 -5.14
CA TRP A 247 -17.83 -27.66 -4.09
C TRP A 247 -17.94 -26.23 -3.56
N ALA A 248 -16.82 -25.53 -3.38
CA ALA A 248 -16.75 -24.16 -2.87
C ALA A 248 -17.08 -23.08 -3.93
N THR A 249 -17.09 -23.46 -5.22
CA THR A 249 -17.36 -22.56 -6.35
C THR A 249 -18.58 -21.65 -6.15
N PRO A 250 -19.78 -22.16 -5.78
CA PRO A 250 -20.95 -21.30 -5.62
C PRO A 250 -20.79 -20.29 -4.49
N LEU A 251 -20.13 -20.68 -3.38
CA LEU A 251 -19.81 -19.78 -2.29
C LEU A 251 -18.86 -18.65 -2.74
N VAL A 252 -17.81 -19.00 -3.48
CA VAL A 252 -16.86 -18.02 -4.04
C VAL A 252 -17.57 -17.01 -4.96
N VAL A 253 -18.42 -17.48 -5.86
CA VAL A 253 -19.21 -16.62 -6.78
C VAL A 253 -20.17 -15.73 -5.98
N ALA A 254 -20.84 -16.28 -4.96
CA ALA A 254 -21.73 -15.51 -4.09
C ALA A 254 -20.97 -14.38 -3.36
N ILE A 255 -19.86 -14.70 -2.67
CA ILE A 255 -19.05 -13.71 -1.95
C ILE A 255 -18.54 -12.62 -2.90
N SER A 256 -18.13 -13.01 -4.12
CA SER A 256 -17.68 -12.06 -5.14
C SER A 256 -18.78 -11.09 -5.55
N ASN A 257 -20.01 -11.58 -5.77
CA ASN A 257 -21.17 -10.74 -6.03
C ASN A 257 -21.49 -9.81 -4.86
N LEU A 258 -21.35 -10.26 -3.61
CA LEU A 258 -21.49 -9.38 -2.44
C LEU A 258 -20.45 -8.26 -2.46
N VAL A 259 -19.19 -8.56 -2.75
CA VAL A 259 -18.12 -7.55 -2.88
C VAL A 259 -18.43 -6.56 -4.00
N PHE A 260 -18.86 -7.03 -5.18
CA PHE A 260 -19.25 -6.16 -6.28
C PHE A 260 -20.46 -5.27 -5.93
N ALA A 261 -21.44 -5.81 -5.21
CA ALA A 261 -22.56 -5.05 -4.67
C ALA A 261 -22.06 -3.94 -3.72
N LEU A 262 -21.10 -4.23 -2.84
CA LEU A 262 -20.52 -3.24 -1.94
C LEU A 262 -19.78 -2.13 -2.71
N TYR A 263 -19.08 -2.46 -3.80
CA TYR A 263 -18.44 -1.44 -4.65
C TYR A 263 -19.47 -0.55 -5.36
N ALA A 264 -20.51 -1.14 -5.93
CA ALA A 264 -21.60 -0.39 -6.54
C ALA A 264 -22.34 0.47 -5.51
N PHE A 265 -22.59 -0.07 -4.32
CA PHE A 265 -23.21 0.65 -3.20
C PHE A 265 -22.35 1.82 -2.75
N LEU A 266 -21.04 1.62 -2.63
CA LEU A 266 -20.09 2.69 -2.31
C LEU A 266 -20.16 3.81 -3.36
N ARG A 267 -20.34 3.47 -4.65
CA ARG A 267 -20.55 4.47 -5.71
C ARG A 267 -21.88 5.22 -5.56
N VAL A 268 -22.97 4.53 -5.19
CA VAL A 268 -24.28 5.14 -4.90
C VAL A 268 -24.17 6.11 -3.73
N PHE A 269 -23.58 5.65 -2.62
CA PHE A 269 -23.35 6.47 -1.43
C PHE A 269 -22.54 7.71 -1.78
N MET A 270 -21.52 7.53 -2.63
CA MET A 270 -20.65 8.59 -3.06
C MET A 270 -21.26 9.61 -3.99
N GLN A 271 -22.26 9.23 -4.77
CA GLN A 271 -22.86 10.09 -5.78
C GLN A 271 -23.38 11.40 -5.17
N LYS A 272 -23.88 11.37 -3.93
CA LYS A 272 -24.29 12.58 -3.20
C LYS A 272 -23.13 13.55 -3.02
N THR A 273 -21.97 13.05 -2.57
CA THR A 273 -20.75 13.83 -2.42
C THR A 273 -20.23 14.34 -3.77
N TYR A 274 -20.21 13.48 -4.81
CA TYR A 274 -19.82 13.89 -6.17
C TYR A 274 -20.67 15.05 -6.69
N SER A 275 -21.99 14.93 -6.56
CA SER A 275 -22.95 15.94 -7.05
C SER A 275 -22.79 17.28 -6.33
N ALA A 276 -22.36 17.26 -5.07
CA ALA A 276 -22.08 18.47 -4.30
C ALA A 276 -20.75 19.13 -4.69
N THR A 277 -19.77 18.35 -5.11
CA THR A 277 -18.43 18.83 -5.51
C THR A 277 -18.32 19.24 -6.98
N ASP A 278 -19.37 19.09 -7.79
CA ASP A 278 -19.30 19.45 -9.20
C ASP A 278 -19.25 20.98 -9.37
N VAL A 279 -18.04 21.49 -9.63
CA VAL A 279 -17.75 22.92 -9.79
C VAL A 279 -18.62 23.55 -10.87
N TYR A 280 -18.89 22.85 -11.96
CA TYR A 280 -19.72 23.36 -13.05
C TYR A 280 -21.17 23.52 -12.64
N ARG A 281 -21.71 22.53 -11.93
CA ARG A 281 -23.07 22.60 -11.37
C ARG A 281 -23.19 23.75 -10.38
N ASN A 282 -22.26 23.87 -9.45
CA ASN A 282 -22.29 24.93 -8.44
C ASN A 282 -22.12 26.31 -9.08
N ARG A 283 -21.26 26.45 -10.10
CA ARG A 283 -21.09 27.69 -10.85
C ARG A 283 -22.34 28.04 -11.66
N LEU A 284 -22.93 27.07 -12.36
CA LEU A 284 -24.19 27.27 -13.10
C LEU A 284 -25.34 27.68 -12.17
N LEU A 285 -25.48 27.02 -11.02
CA LEU A 285 -26.47 27.37 -10.01
C LEU A 285 -26.22 28.76 -9.44
N ALA A 286 -24.97 29.10 -9.12
CA ALA A 286 -24.61 30.42 -8.62
C ALA A 286 -24.89 31.52 -9.64
N GLU A 287 -24.52 31.32 -10.91
CA GLU A 287 -24.75 32.30 -11.98
C GLU A 287 -26.24 32.41 -12.35
N THR A 288 -27.00 31.31 -12.32
CA THR A 288 -28.46 31.32 -12.57
C THR A 288 -29.22 31.97 -11.41
N LEU A 289 -28.78 31.73 -10.18
CA LEU A 289 -29.28 32.45 -9.00
C LEU A 289 -28.91 33.93 -9.08
N GLN A 290 -27.69 34.27 -9.49
CA GLN A 290 -27.25 35.65 -9.63
C GLN A 290 -28.01 36.38 -10.75
N SER A 291 -28.28 35.74 -11.89
CA SER A 291 -29.04 36.34 -12.98
C SER A 291 -30.49 36.56 -12.59
N SER A 292 -31.13 35.59 -11.93
CA SER A 292 -32.51 35.76 -11.41
C SER A 292 -32.57 36.78 -10.27
N LEU A 293 -31.58 36.82 -9.37
CA LEU A 293 -31.46 37.87 -8.37
C LEU A 293 -31.20 39.23 -8.98
N HIS A 294 -30.47 39.34 -10.09
CA HIS A 294 -30.22 40.63 -10.73
C HIS A 294 -31.50 41.19 -11.36
N GLU A 295 -32.35 40.31 -11.88
CA GLU A 295 -33.69 40.63 -12.35
C GLU A 295 -34.59 41.08 -11.19
N GLU A 296 -34.60 40.37 -10.05
CA GLU A 296 -35.32 40.80 -8.84
C GLU A 296 -34.72 42.06 -8.19
N ILE A 297 -33.39 42.25 -8.19
CA ILE A 297 -32.69 43.40 -7.59
C ILE A 297 -32.92 44.67 -8.39
N LEU A 298 -33.07 44.58 -9.73
CA LEU A 298 -33.46 45.73 -10.53
C LEU A 298 -34.86 46.24 -10.12
N ASP A 299 -35.75 45.34 -9.71
CA ASP A 299 -37.05 45.69 -9.12
C ASP A 299 -36.96 46.11 -7.63
N TYR A 300 -35.90 45.73 -6.91
CA TYR A 300 -35.77 45.89 -5.44
C TYR A 300 -34.85 47.02 -4.93
N ARG A 301 -34.41 47.96 -5.76
CA ARG A 301 -33.58 49.13 -5.34
C ARG A 301 -34.25 50.09 -4.31
N LEU A 302 -35.33 49.69 -3.64
CA LEU A 302 -36.06 50.45 -2.62
C LEU A 302 -35.97 49.91 -1.18
N ALA A 303 -35.23 48.84 -0.84
CA ALA A 303 -35.16 48.35 0.55
C ALA A 303 -33.77 47.88 1.04
N ASN A 304 -33.16 48.62 1.97
CA ASN A 304 -31.85 48.40 2.61
C ASN A 304 -31.77 47.25 3.65
N ALA A 305 -32.68 46.26 3.61
CA ALA A 305 -32.77 45.19 4.62
C ALA A 305 -32.05 43.87 4.26
N LYS A 306 -31.32 43.76 3.14
CA LYS A 306 -30.84 42.46 2.59
C LYS A 306 -29.34 42.16 2.73
N VAL A 307 -28.53 43.02 3.37
CA VAL A 307 -27.09 42.71 3.60
C VAL A 307 -26.91 41.56 4.59
N GLU A 308 -27.76 41.49 5.64
CA GLU A 308 -27.76 40.36 6.59
C GLU A 308 -28.14 39.02 5.94
N ASP A 309 -29.05 39.03 4.95
CA ASP A 309 -29.45 37.82 4.21
C ASP A 309 -28.31 37.29 3.32
N ILE A 310 -27.44 38.19 2.81
CA ILE A 310 -26.26 37.79 2.02
C ILE A 310 -25.18 37.17 2.91
N GLU A 311 -24.92 37.75 4.08
CA GLU A 311 -23.96 37.18 5.04
C GLU A 311 -24.45 35.86 5.62
N ALA A 312 -25.74 35.74 5.94
CA ALA A 312 -26.37 34.49 6.36
C ALA A 312 -26.24 33.41 5.28
N LYS A 313 -26.46 33.75 4.00
CA LYS A 313 -26.24 32.82 2.87
C LYS A 313 -24.78 32.42 2.75
N LYS A 314 -23.84 33.36 2.84
CA LYS A 314 -22.39 33.08 2.81
C LYS A 314 -21.97 32.13 3.92
N GLN A 315 -22.47 32.35 5.14
CA GLN A 315 -22.21 31.48 6.28
C GLN A 315 -22.87 30.11 6.11
N GLY A 316 -24.07 30.06 5.51
CA GLY A 316 -24.70 28.83 5.05
C GLY A 316 -23.83 28.03 4.07
N TYR A 317 -23.26 28.69 3.05
CA TYR A 317 -22.33 28.07 2.09
C TYR A 317 -21.06 27.54 2.76
N LEU A 318 -20.46 28.30 3.68
CA LEU A 318 -19.29 27.86 4.42
C LEU A 318 -19.60 26.63 5.29
N THR A 319 -20.73 26.64 5.99
CA THR A 319 -21.17 25.52 6.83
C THR A 319 -21.43 24.27 5.99
N GLN A 320 -22.10 24.44 4.85
CA GLN A 320 -22.33 23.37 3.88
C GLN A 320 -21.00 22.84 3.31
N HIS A 321 -20.05 23.73 3.00
CA HIS A 321 -18.73 23.35 2.51
C HIS A 321 -17.94 22.52 3.54
N VAL A 322 -17.95 22.94 4.81
CA VAL A 322 -17.34 22.18 5.92
C VAL A 322 -18.00 20.80 6.08
N GLN A 323 -19.32 20.71 5.96
CA GLN A 323 -20.02 19.42 5.99
C GLN A 323 -19.60 18.52 4.82
N HIS A 324 -19.44 19.06 3.61
CA HIS A 324 -18.94 18.30 2.45
C HIS A 324 -17.51 17.80 2.65
N ILE A 325 -16.65 18.61 3.25
CA ILE A 325 -15.28 18.19 3.60
C ILE A 325 -15.31 17.03 4.61
N LYS A 326 -16.18 17.10 5.64
CA LYS A 326 -16.36 16.00 6.61
C LYS A 326 -16.88 14.72 5.94
N GLN A 327 -17.81 14.83 5.01
CA GLN A 327 -18.31 13.68 4.23
C GLN A 327 -17.21 13.05 3.36
N LEU A 328 -16.41 13.88 2.69
CA LEU A 328 -15.29 13.41 1.88
C LEU A 328 -14.20 12.75 2.75
N SER A 329 -13.88 13.32 3.91
CA SER A 329 -12.98 12.68 4.88
C SER A 329 -13.52 11.32 5.30
N MET A 330 -14.78 11.23 5.76
CA MET A 330 -15.38 9.97 6.21
C MET A 330 -15.34 8.90 5.13
N LEU A 331 -15.60 9.26 3.88
CA LEU A 331 -15.42 8.35 2.76
C LEU A 331 -13.97 7.88 2.61
N VAL A 332 -13.01 8.80 2.59
CA VAL A 332 -11.59 8.44 2.44
C VAL A 332 -11.18 7.48 3.55
N LYS A 333 -11.70 7.64 4.77
CA LYS A 333 -11.50 6.68 5.88
C LYS A 333 -12.11 5.32 5.59
N VAL A 334 -13.35 5.26 5.12
CA VAL A 334 -14.02 3.99 4.77
C VAL A 334 -13.24 3.26 3.67
N VAL A 335 -12.84 3.98 2.62
CA VAL A 335 -12.04 3.41 1.52
C VAL A 335 -10.67 2.94 2.02
N ALA A 336 -10.00 3.72 2.85
CA ALA A 336 -8.72 3.34 3.45
C ALA A 336 -8.86 2.12 4.38
N CYS A 337 -9.93 2.04 5.17
CA CYS A 337 -10.24 0.88 6.02
C CYS A 337 -10.48 -0.38 5.19
N LEU A 338 -11.23 -0.27 4.07
CA LEU A 338 -11.41 -1.36 3.13
C LEU A 338 -10.07 -1.78 2.51
N PHE A 339 -9.20 -0.84 2.16
CA PHE A 339 -7.84 -1.15 1.70
C PHE A 339 -7.05 -1.96 2.73
N VAL A 340 -7.05 -1.53 3.99
CA VAL A 340 -6.36 -2.24 5.08
C VAL A 340 -6.93 -3.65 5.26
N LEU A 341 -8.26 -3.80 5.23
CA LEU A 341 -8.91 -5.10 5.34
C LEU A 341 -8.53 -6.04 4.18
N VAL A 342 -8.53 -5.55 2.94
CA VAL A 342 -8.18 -6.37 1.77
C VAL A 342 -6.69 -6.70 1.75
N ILE A 343 -5.81 -5.74 2.04
CA ILE A 343 -4.36 -5.98 2.15
C ILE A 343 -4.08 -6.99 3.27
N GLY A 344 -4.75 -6.85 4.41
CA GLY A 344 -4.60 -7.79 5.49
C GLY A 344 -5.16 -9.17 5.14
N ALA A 345 -6.29 -9.26 4.44
CA ALA A 345 -6.80 -10.53 3.94
C ALA A 345 -5.82 -11.20 2.95
N LEU A 346 -5.20 -10.42 2.05
CA LEU A 346 -4.13 -10.92 1.17
C LEU A 346 -2.92 -11.42 1.94
N TYR A 347 -2.45 -10.63 2.91
CA TYR A 347 -1.34 -11.02 3.77
C TYR A 347 -1.64 -12.35 4.47
N VAL A 348 -2.86 -12.51 4.98
CA VAL A 348 -3.27 -13.73 5.66
C VAL A 348 -3.27 -14.91 4.72
N VAL A 349 -3.91 -14.77 3.56
CA VAL A 349 -3.99 -15.92 2.68
C VAL A 349 -2.59 -16.28 2.17
N GLY A 350 -1.70 -15.30 2.06
CA GLY A 350 -0.26 -15.52 1.91
C GLY A 350 0.38 -16.28 3.08
N GLN A 351 -0.05 -16.07 4.33
CA GLN A 351 0.38 -16.90 5.47
C GLN A 351 -0.17 -18.33 5.39
N LEU A 352 -1.42 -18.49 4.94
CA LEU A 352 -2.03 -19.81 4.73
C LEU A 352 -1.32 -20.59 3.62
N LEU A 353 -0.68 -19.92 2.66
CA LEU A 353 0.15 -20.59 1.64
C LEU A 353 1.31 -21.38 2.25
N TYR A 354 1.81 -21.03 3.44
CA TYR A 354 2.83 -21.84 4.11
C TYR A 354 2.35 -23.24 4.46
N ALA A 355 1.03 -23.48 4.49
CA ALA A 355 0.45 -24.80 4.67
C ALA A 355 0.39 -25.64 3.36
N ASN A 356 0.92 -25.12 2.23
CA ASN A 356 1.02 -25.82 0.94
C ASN A 356 -0.33 -26.36 0.43
N SER A 357 -1.38 -25.55 0.48
CA SER A 357 -2.70 -25.90 -0.04
C SER A 357 -3.00 -25.15 -1.33
N ASP A 358 -3.43 -25.85 -2.39
CA ASP A 358 -3.86 -25.21 -3.64
C ASP A 358 -5.10 -24.33 -3.42
N ILE A 359 -5.91 -24.66 -2.40
CA ILE A 359 -7.03 -23.86 -1.94
C ILE A 359 -6.53 -22.47 -1.51
N ALA A 360 -5.43 -22.39 -0.77
CA ALA A 360 -4.86 -21.11 -0.35
C ALA A 360 -4.38 -20.29 -1.56
N PHE A 361 -3.81 -20.92 -2.59
CA PHE A 361 -3.48 -20.24 -3.85
C PHE A 361 -4.72 -19.73 -4.58
N MET A 362 -5.79 -20.51 -4.64
CA MET A 362 -7.07 -20.06 -5.20
C MET A 362 -7.62 -18.84 -4.45
N VAL A 363 -7.72 -18.92 -3.12
CA VAL A 363 -8.26 -17.82 -2.31
C VAL A 363 -7.35 -16.58 -2.45
N LEU A 364 -6.02 -16.75 -2.53
CA LEU A 364 -5.11 -15.64 -2.71
C LEU A 364 -5.29 -15.00 -4.08
N GLY A 365 -5.41 -15.81 -5.14
CA GLY A 365 -5.68 -15.35 -6.50
C GLY A 365 -7.01 -14.59 -6.60
N LEU A 366 -8.06 -15.10 -5.95
CA LEU A 366 -9.36 -14.45 -5.87
C LEU A 366 -9.28 -13.12 -5.15
N LEU A 367 -8.75 -13.08 -3.92
CA LEU A 367 -8.58 -11.85 -3.15
C LEU A 367 -7.68 -10.85 -3.89
N GLY A 368 -6.63 -11.34 -4.57
CA GLY A 368 -5.70 -10.54 -5.35
C GLY A 368 -6.41 -9.87 -6.53
N ALA A 369 -7.23 -10.64 -7.25
CA ALA A 369 -8.06 -10.10 -8.32
C ALA A 369 -9.11 -9.10 -7.79
N MET A 370 -9.75 -9.38 -6.65
CA MET A 370 -10.69 -8.46 -5.99
C MET A 370 -10.00 -7.16 -5.55
N PHE A 371 -8.78 -7.25 -5.05
CA PHE A 371 -7.96 -6.11 -4.67
C PHE A 371 -7.58 -5.26 -5.88
N LEU A 372 -7.11 -5.88 -6.97
CA LEU A 372 -6.79 -5.16 -8.21
C LEU A 372 -8.03 -4.49 -8.79
N LEU A 373 -9.18 -5.17 -8.78
CA LEU A 373 -10.44 -4.58 -9.20
C LEU A 373 -10.84 -3.42 -8.27
N PHE A 374 -10.63 -3.53 -6.96
CA PHE A 374 -10.88 -2.45 -6.01
C PHE A 374 -9.99 -1.24 -6.28
N VAL A 375 -8.69 -1.45 -6.50
CA VAL A 375 -7.74 -0.38 -6.86
C VAL A 375 -8.17 0.29 -8.15
N LEU A 376 -8.53 -0.48 -9.18
CA LEU A 376 -9.01 0.04 -10.45
C LEU A 376 -10.33 0.82 -10.26
N PHE A 377 -11.26 0.28 -9.48
CA PHE A 377 -12.52 0.93 -9.14
C PHE A 377 -12.28 2.25 -8.41
N VAL A 378 -11.45 2.27 -7.38
CA VAL A 378 -11.10 3.50 -6.65
C VAL A 378 -10.43 4.48 -7.59
N TRP A 379 -9.45 4.05 -8.38
CA TRP A 379 -8.78 4.91 -9.36
C TRP A 379 -9.78 5.54 -10.33
N VAL A 380 -10.63 4.74 -10.98
CA VAL A 380 -11.62 5.22 -11.94
C VAL A 380 -12.65 6.11 -11.26
N ALA A 381 -13.23 5.66 -10.15
CA ALA A 381 -14.25 6.39 -9.41
C ALA A 381 -13.74 7.75 -8.98
N PHE A 382 -12.57 7.78 -8.33
CA PHE A 382 -11.99 8.97 -7.74
C PHE A 382 -11.16 9.82 -8.70
N SER A 383 -10.73 9.31 -9.86
CA SER A 383 -9.92 10.09 -10.82
C SER A 383 -10.54 11.46 -11.13
N ARG A 384 -11.87 11.53 -11.29
CA ARG A 384 -12.59 12.78 -11.51
C ARG A 384 -12.55 13.69 -10.27
N ILE A 385 -12.75 13.16 -9.06
CA ILE A 385 -12.62 13.94 -7.80
C ILE A 385 -11.19 14.42 -7.65
N VAL A 386 -10.20 13.55 -7.80
CA VAL A 386 -8.79 13.89 -7.61
C VAL A 386 -8.36 14.97 -8.61
N TRP A 387 -8.83 14.91 -9.84
CA TRP A 387 -8.53 15.94 -10.84
C TRP A 387 -9.27 17.25 -10.55
N ALA A 388 -10.58 17.21 -10.30
CA ALA A 388 -11.39 18.39 -10.03
C ALA A 388 -11.01 19.09 -8.71
N MET A 389 -10.70 18.30 -7.69
CA MET A 389 -10.29 18.77 -6.37
C MET A 389 -8.78 18.83 -6.23
N GLY A 390 -7.98 18.59 -7.27
CA GLY A 390 -6.52 18.39 -7.13
C GLY A 390 -5.79 19.53 -6.45
N ARG A 391 -6.25 20.77 -6.62
CA ARG A 391 -5.73 21.94 -5.88
C ARG A 391 -6.15 21.93 -4.40
N TRP A 392 -7.40 21.58 -4.09
CA TRP A 392 -7.94 21.52 -2.73
C TRP A 392 -7.40 20.32 -1.94
N LEU A 393 -7.27 19.18 -2.60
CA LEU A 393 -6.67 17.97 -2.04
C LEU A 393 -5.25 18.27 -1.60
N GLN A 394 -4.48 19.09 -2.34
CA GLN A 394 -3.13 19.49 -1.93
C GLN A 394 -3.07 20.13 -0.54
N ASP A 395 -4.15 20.75 -0.08
CA ASP A 395 -4.21 21.39 1.23
C ASP A 395 -4.64 20.45 2.36
N LEU A 396 -5.35 19.35 2.06
CA LEU A 396 -5.82 18.40 3.07
C LEU A 396 -4.64 17.71 3.76
N PRO A 397 -4.61 17.64 5.11
CA PRO A 397 -3.56 16.96 5.85
C PRO A 397 -3.33 15.52 5.40
N VAL A 398 -4.41 14.78 5.11
CA VAL A 398 -4.37 13.39 4.64
C VAL A 398 -3.65 13.27 3.30
N TRP A 399 -3.87 14.22 2.38
CA TRP A 399 -3.20 14.18 1.08
C TRP A 399 -1.75 14.63 1.17
N LYS A 400 -1.42 15.61 2.02
CA LYS A 400 -0.02 15.97 2.32
C LYS A 400 0.73 14.76 2.89
N ALA A 401 0.11 14.02 3.80
CA ALA A 401 0.64 12.76 4.31
C ALA A 401 0.79 11.70 3.20
N ALA A 402 -0.24 11.48 2.38
CA ALA A 402 -0.20 10.52 1.27
C ALA A 402 0.88 10.87 0.24
N ARG A 403 1.01 12.15 -0.14
CA ARG A 403 2.06 12.64 -1.03
C ARG A 403 3.44 12.45 -0.42
N CYS A 404 3.60 12.74 0.88
CA CYS A 404 4.84 12.48 1.61
C CYS A 404 5.19 10.98 1.59
N VAL A 405 4.21 10.09 1.72
CA VAL A 405 4.39 8.64 1.60
C VAL A 405 4.78 8.24 0.16
N VAL A 406 4.14 8.77 -0.88
CA VAL A 406 4.46 8.47 -2.29
C VAL A 406 5.86 8.99 -2.67
N ASP A 407 6.23 10.16 -2.17
CA ASP A 407 7.56 10.74 -2.39
C ASP A 407 8.66 10.09 -1.55
N TRP A 408 8.29 9.24 -0.59
CA TRP A 408 9.24 8.55 0.25
C TRP A 408 10.05 7.52 -0.57
N PRO A 409 11.40 7.50 -0.47
CA PRO A 409 12.24 6.59 -1.24
C PRO A 409 11.92 5.10 -1.01
N LEU A 410 11.46 4.73 0.20
CA LEU A 410 11.03 3.36 0.49
C LEU A 410 9.84 2.96 -0.39
N THR A 411 8.84 3.82 -0.51
CA THR A 411 7.66 3.56 -1.36
C THR A 411 8.06 3.40 -2.82
N ARG A 412 8.97 4.25 -3.32
CA ARG A 412 9.50 4.14 -4.68
C ARG A 412 10.28 2.83 -4.88
N ALA A 413 11.08 2.41 -3.91
CA ALA A 413 11.75 1.11 -3.93
C ALA A 413 10.74 -0.05 -3.92
N PHE A 414 9.68 0.04 -3.11
CA PHE A 414 8.58 -0.94 -3.06
C PHE A 414 7.85 -1.09 -4.39
N PHE A 415 7.76 -0.03 -5.21
CA PHE A 415 7.27 -0.13 -6.59
C PHE A 415 8.32 -0.68 -7.55
N ILE A 416 9.58 -0.25 -7.43
CA ILE A 416 10.66 -0.68 -8.33
C ILE A 416 10.97 -2.16 -8.18
N CYS A 417 11.13 -2.68 -6.96
CA CYS A 417 11.49 -4.08 -6.71
C CYS A 417 10.58 -5.09 -7.46
N PRO A 418 9.24 -5.06 -7.33
CA PRO A 418 8.37 -5.99 -8.04
C PRO A 418 8.25 -5.68 -9.54
N LEU A 419 8.31 -4.41 -9.94
CA LEU A 419 8.10 -4.01 -11.34
C LEU A 419 9.38 -4.05 -12.20
N LEU A 420 10.56 -4.20 -11.59
CA LEU A 420 11.84 -4.16 -12.30
C LEU A 420 11.90 -5.08 -13.53
N PRO A 421 11.43 -6.35 -13.48
CA PRO A 421 11.42 -7.22 -14.66
C PRO A 421 10.55 -6.69 -15.82
N ALA A 422 9.51 -5.92 -15.52
CA ALA A 422 8.58 -5.36 -16.51
C ALA A 422 9.06 -4.02 -17.10
N ILE A 423 9.92 -3.27 -16.40
CA ILE A 423 10.38 -1.95 -16.84
C ILE A 423 11.04 -1.98 -18.24
N PRO A 424 11.98 -2.90 -18.56
CA PRO A 424 12.58 -2.97 -19.89
C PRO A 424 11.55 -3.19 -21.00
N ILE A 425 10.53 -4.01 -20.75
CA ILE A 425 9.46 -4.30 -21.69
C ILE A 425 8.66 -3.02 -21.97
N VAL A 426 8.23 -2.31 -20.92
CA VAL A 426 7.47 -1.04 -21.05
C VAL A 426 8.27 0.04 -21.78
N LEU A 427 9.56 0.17 -21.47
CA LEU A 427 10.45 1.14 -22.13
C LEU A 427 10.66 0.80 -23.60
N LEU A 428 10.86 -0.47 -23.93
CA LEU A 428 10.98 -0.94 -25.32
C LEU A 428 9.69 -0.69 -26.09
N SER A 429 8.52 -1.04 -25.53
CA SER A 429 7.23 -0.75 -26.14
C SER A 429 7.02 0.76 -26.36
N SER A 430 7.44 1.61 -25.42
CA SER A 430 7.34 3.06 -25.56
C SER A 430 8.30 3.62 -26.64
N LEU A 431 9.52 3.11 -26.70
CA LEU A 431 10.51 3.48 -27.72
C LEU A 431 10.00 3.13 -29.12
N LEU A 432 9.53 1.90 -29.29
CA LEU A 432 8.93 1.43 -30.52
C LEU A 432 7.74 2.33 -30.90
N ASN A 433 6.77 2.51 -29.99
CA ASN A 433 5.62 3.40 -30.22
C ASN A 433 6.01 4.81 -30.65
N GLN A 434 7.04 5.39 -30.04
CA GLN A 434 7.50 6.73 -30.40
C GLN A 434 8.19 6.77 -31.76
N ARG A 435 9.05 5.79 -32.06
CA ARG A 435 9.67 5.67 -33.40
C ARG A 435 8.62 5.65 -34.47
N VAL A 436 7.51 4.97 -34.22
CA VAL A 436 6.41 4.94 -35.18
C VAL A 436 5.65 6.24 -35.30
N ARG A 437 5.42 6.93 -34.18
CA ARG A 437 4.82 8.27 -34.22
C ARG A 437 5.69 9.24 -35.02
N VAL A 438 7.02 9.10 -34.92
CA VAL A 438 7.97 9.88 -35.72
C VAL A 438 7.89 9.50 -37.20
N CYS A 439 7.90 8.21 -37.54
CA CYS A 439 7.73 7.75 -38.93
C CYS A 439 6.42 8.24 -39.57
N ARG A 440 5.38 8.45 -38.74
CA ARG A 440 4.05 8.95 -39.17
C ARG A 440 3.92 10.47 -39.20
N GLY A 441 4.96 11.22 -38.87
CA GLY A 441 4.88 12.69 -38.77
C GLY A 441 4.02 13.22 -37.60
N LEU A 442 3.60 12.36 -36.66
CA LEU A 442 2.80 12.73 -35.48
C LEU A 442 3.67 13.30 -34.34
N ARG A 443 4.60 14.22 -34.68
CA ARG A 443 5.38 14.99 -33.70
C ARG A 443 4.46 16.01 -33.01
N LYS A 444 3.69 15.55 -32.02
CA LYS A 444 3.16 16.47 -31.02
C LYS A 444 4.31 16.88 -30.12
N ALA A 445 4.70 18.16 -30.20
CA ALA A 445 5.44 18.80 -29.13
C ALA A 445 4.69 18.58 -27.80
N VAL A 446 5.40 18.32 -26.71
CA VAL A 446 4.80 18.25 -25.38
C VAL A 446 4.00 19.54 -25.17
N PRO A 447 2.72 19.48 -24.76
CA PRO A 447 1.96 20.68 -24.47
C PRO A 447 2.72 21.54 -23.45
N ARG A 448 3.12 22.74 -23.89
CA ARG A 448 3.98 23.72 -23.21
C ARG A 448 3.46 24.21 -21.84
N LYS A 449 2.31 23.71 -21.38
CA LYS A 449 1.47 24.30 -20.31
C LYS A 449 1.68 23.73 -18.90
N GLN A 450 2.67 22.86 -18.69
CA GLN A 450 2.87 22.15 -17.42
C GLN A 450 4.30 22.11 -16.88
N LEU A 451 5.29 22.61 -17.62
CA LEU A 451 6.56 23.01 -17.00
C LEU A 451 6.40 24.48 -16.63
N ASP A 452 6.65 24.79 -15.35
CA ASP A 452 6.53 26.11 -14.78
C ASP A 452 7.17 27.15 -15.73
N GLU A 453 6.41 28.20 -16.09
CA GLU A 453 6.80 29.20 -17.09
C GLU A 453 8.12 29.92 -16.74
N GLU A 454 8.57 29.82 -15.49
CA GLU A 454 9.77 30.50 -14.97
C GLU A 454 11.10 29.89 -15.46
N ASP A 455 11.14 28.63 -15.93
CA ASP A 455 12.41 27.96 -16.30
C ASP A 455 12.75 28.03 -17.81
N MET A 456 11.92 28.68 -18.64
CA MET A 456 12.18 28.75 -20.08
C MET A 456 13.02 29.97 -20.47
N LEU A 457 14.33 29.76 -20.62
CA LEU A 457 15.17 30.61 -21.45
C LEU A 457 14.71 30.51 -22.92
N GLU A 458 14.40 31.64 -23.55
CA GLU A 458 14.07 31.75 -24.97
C GLU A 458 15.25 31.25 -25.82
N GLY A 459 15.16 30.04 -26.38
CA GLY A 459 16.10 29.60 -27.41
C GLY A 459 16.44 28.11 -27.47
N ASP A 460 16.03 27.29 -26.49
CA ASP A 460 16.43 25.88 -26.50
C ASP A 460 15.63 25.08 -27.54
N GLU A 461 16.31 24.68 -28.63
CA GLU A 461 15.76 23.82 -29.66
C GLU A 461 15.30 22.50 -29.05
N MET A 462 14.03 22.15 -29.30
CA MET A 462 13.37 21.03 -28.65
C MET A 462 13.98 19.70 -29.12
N GLU A 463 14.81 19.07 -28.26
CA GLU A 463 15.45 17.79 -28.57
C GLU A 463 14.40 16.71 -28.95
N PRO A 464 14.67 15.89 -29.99
CA PRO A 464 13.75 14.84 -30.42
C PRO A 464 13.58 13.76 -29.33
N MET A 465 12.38 13.67 -28.76
CA MET A 465 12.06 12.65 -27.75
C MET A 465 12.11 11.24 -28.35
N SER A 466 12.90 10.37 -27.73
CA SER A 466 12.99 8.93 -28.08
C SER A 466 11.84 8.08 -27.54
N PHE A 467 11.09 8.56 -26.54
CA PHE A 467 9.97 7.84 -25.92
C PHE A 467 8.63 8.53 -26.13
N THR A 468 7.52 7.82 -25.91
CA THR A 468 6.18 8.44 -25.95
C THR A 468 6.08 9.57 -24.92
N PRO A 469 5.33 10.67 -25.16
CA PRO A 469 5.24 11.80 -24.24
C PRO A 469 4.85 11.42 -22.81
N ARG A 470 4.02 10.38 -22.64
CA ARG A 470 3.61 9.87 -21.32
C ARG A 470 4.81 9.26 -20.57
N VAL A 471 5.52 8.34 -21.23
CA VAL A 471 6.69 7.69 -20.62
C VAL A 471 7.85 8.68 -20.50
N ALA A 472 8.02 9.61 -21.43
CA ALA A 472 9.00 10.68 -21.33
C ALA A 472 8.73 11.59 -20.12
N ALA A 473 7.47 11.96 -19.86
CA ALA A 473 7.10 12.72 -18.67
C ALA A 473 7.37 11.93 -17.37
N VAL A 474 7.02 10.64 -17.34
CA VAL A 474 7.34 9.76 -16.19
C VAL A 474 8.84 9.61 -16.02
N LEU A 475 9.61 9.39 -17.09
CA LEU A 475 11.06 9.31 -17.06
C LEU A 475 11.70 10.62 -16.62
N ALA A 476 11.15 11.77 -16.99
CA ALA A 476 11.62 13.07 -16.52
C ALA A 476 11.43 13.20 -15.00
N VAL A 477 10.28 12.78 -14.47
CA VAL A 477 10.02 12.73 -13.02
C VAL A 477 10.97 11.74 -12.33
N VAL A 478 11.09 10.52 -12.86
CA VAL A 478 11.93 9.43 -12.34
C VAL A 478 13.42 9.80 -12.40
N ARG A 479 13.86 10.57 -13.39
CA ARG A 479 15.24 11.08 -13.50
C ARG A 479 15.58 12.08 -12.39
N ARG A 480 14.58 12.80 -11.87
CA ARG A 480 14.72 13.72 -10.71
C ARG A 480 14.70 12.98 -9.37
N TRP A 481 14.48 11.67 -9.35
CA TRP A 481 14.47 10.91 -8.10
C TRP A 481 15.86 10.78 -7.49
N ASP A 482 15.91 10.73 -6.17
CA ASP A 482 17.11 10.43 -5.40
C ASP A 482 17.41 8.92 -5.48
N TRP A 483 17.99 8.50 -6.62
CA TRP A 483 18.36 7.12 -6.92
C TRP A 483 19.29 6.51 -5.87
N LEU A 484 20.07 7.33 -5.17
CA LEU A 484 20.94 6.89 -4.10
C LEU A 484 20.15 6.29 -2.93
N LYS A 485 19.15 7.04 -2.44
CA LYS A 485 18.26 6.59 -1.36
C LYS A 485 17.39 5.43 -1.82
N ILE A 486 16.88 5.47 -3.05
CA ILE A 486 16.05 4.40 -3.60
C ILE A 486 16.82 3.08 -3.66
N CYS A 487 18.03 3.07 -4.25
CA CYS A 487 18.85 1.87 -4.32
C CYS A 487 19.16 1.32 -2.92
N HIS A 488 19.43 2.19 -1.94
CA HIS A 488 19.68 1.75 -0.56
C HIS A 488 18.48 1.01 0.03
N TRP A 489 17.27 1.54 -0.18
CA TRP A 489 16.05 0.88 0.25
C TRP A 489 15.74 -0.39 -0.54
N CYS A 490 16.13 -0.49 -1.81
CA CYS A 490 16.06 -1.75 -2.56
C CYS A 490 16.91 -2.83 -1.88
N TYR A 491 18.16 -2.55 -1.52
CA TYR A 491 19.02 -3.50 -0.76
C TYR A 491 18.37 -3.90 0.56
N ALA A 492 17.83 -2.93 1.32
CA ALA A 492 17.18 -3.21 2.60
C ALA A 492 15.92 -4.08 2.44
N LEU A 493 15.06 -3.76 1.46
CA LEU A 493 13.85 -4.53 1.16
C LEU A 493 14.16 -5.94 0.68
N CYS A 494 15.15 -6.11 -0.22
CA CYS A 494 15.63 -7.43 -0.64
C CYS A 494 16.25 -8.20 0.54
N GLY A 495 16.99 -7.52 1.42
CA GLY A 495 17.43 -8.01 2.73
C GLY A 495 16.31 -8.65 3.55
N ILE A 496 15.30 -7.83 3.84
CA ILE A 496 14.14 -8.23 4.62
C ILE A 496 13.39 -9.38 3.94
N TYR A 497 13.20 -9.32 2.63
CA TYR A 497 12.51 -10.38 1.88
C TYR A 497 13.26 -11.72 1.96
N VAL A 498 14.56 -11.74 1.71
CA VAL A 498 15.36 -12.97 1.80
C VAL A 498 15.36 -13.54 3.23
N CYS A 499 15.51 -12.69 4.24
CA CYS A 499 15.38 -13.11 5.63
C CYS A 499 13.98 -13.70 5.90
N TYR A 500 12.92 -13.05 5.42
CA TYR A 500 11.55 -13.51 5.59
C TYR A 500 11.27 -14.83 4.86
N THR A 501 11.92 -15.11 3.74
CA THR A 501 11.81 -16.38 3.03
C THR A 501 12.57 -17.51 3.73
N ILE A 502 13.79 -17.25 4.23
CA ILE A 502 14.67 -18.29 4.79
C ILE A 502 14.40 -18.56 6.27
N CYS A 503 14.10 -17.53 7.07
CA CYS A 503 13.94 -17.67 8.52
C CYS A 503 12.83 -18.67 8.91
N PRO A 504 11.64 -18.70 8.28
CA PRO A 504 10.61 -19.69 8.61
C PRO A 504 11.07 -21.13 8.34
N LEU A 505 11.81 -21.36 7.25
CA LEU A 505 12.36 -22.68 6.92
C LEU A 505 13.33 -23.16 8.02
N LEU A 506 14.26 -22.30 8.42
CA LEU A 506 15.20 -22.61 9.52
C LEU A 506 14.51 -22.73 10.88
N LEU A 507 13.48 -21.92 11.12
CA LEU A 507 12.67 -21.98 12.33
C LEU A 507 11.94 -23.31 12.43
N ASN A 508 11.38 -23.83 11.33
CA ASN A 508 10.72 -25.14 11.33
C ASN A 508 11.69 -26.27 11.72
N VAL A 509 12.91 -26.24 11.18
CA VAL A 509 13.98 -27.18 11.55
C VAL A 509 14.33 -27.06 13.04
N GLY A 510 14.51 -25.83 13.52
CA GLY A 510 14.80 -25.58 14.94
C GLY A 510 13.68 -26.04 15.88
N LEU A 511 12.41 -25.87 15.49
CA LEU A 511 11.26 -26.30 16.28
C LEU A 511 11.06 -27.81 16.24
N SER A 512 11.31 -28.48 15.11
CA SER A 512 11.31 -29.95 15.04
C SER A 512 12.41 -30.56 15.92
N TRP A 513 13.63 -29.99 15.86
CA TRP A 513 14.73 -30.37 16.75
C TRP A 513 14.37 -30.18 18.23
N LEU A 514 13.75 -29.05 18.57
CA LEU A 514 13.32 -28.81 19.95
C LEU A 514 12.24 -29.83 20.38
N ARG A 515 11.29 -30.14 19.50
CA ARG A 515 10.27 -31.16 19.73
C ARG A 515 10.91 -32.51 20.07
N SER A 516 11.86 -32.99 19.27
CA SER A 516 12.50 -34.30 19.49
C SER A 516 13.20 -34.41 20.85
N ILE A 517 13.76 -33.31 21.36
CA ILE A 517 14.35 -33.25 22.70
C ILE A 517 13.29 -33.26 23.80
N THR A 518 12.19 -32.50 23.62
CA THR A 518 11.17 -32.30 24.65
C THR A 518 10.24 -33.50 24.88
N VAL A 519 10.09 -34.42 23.93
CA VAL A 519 9.14 -35.56 24.02
C VAL A 519 9.39 -36.44 25.26
N ASN A 520 10.64 -36.56 25.73
CA ASN A 520 10.98 -37.42 26.87
C ASN A 520 10.94 -36.70 28.22
N TRP A 521 10.56 -35.42 28.25
CA TRP A 521 10.58 -34.63 29.49
C TRP A 521 9.28 -34.79 30.29
N PRO A 522 9.32 -34.62 31.62
CA PRO A 522 8.10 -34.53 32.41
C PRO A 522 7.23 -33.37 31.92
N PHE A 523 5.91 -33.56 31.87
CA PHE A 523 4.96 -32.58 31.34
C PHE A 523 5.12 -31.16 31.93
N ALA A 524 5.38 -31.04 33.23
CA ALA A 524 5.62 -29.74 33.88
C ALA A 524 6.87 -29.03 33.35
N VAL A 525 7.93 -29.78 33.03
CA VAL A 525 9.17 -29.26 32.42
C VAL A 525 8.90 -28.83 30.98
N ILE A 526 8.10 -29.60 30.23
CA ILE A 526 7.67 -29.24 28.87
C ILE A 526 6.94 -27.89 28.89
N VAL A 527 5.89 -27.74 29.70
CA VAL A 527 5.12 -26.48 29.80
C VAL A 527 6.03 -25.30 30.19
N SER A 528 6.90 -25.49 31.18
CA SER A 528 7.82 -24.44 31.65
C SER A 528 8.85 -24.06 30.59
N SER A 529 9.41 -25.04 29.88
CA SER A 529 10.40 -24.82 28.82
C SER A 529 9.77 -24.13 27.60
N THR A 530 8.59 -24.57 27.15
CA THR A 530 7.83 -23.92 26.07
C THR A 530 7.50 -22.48 26.43
N PHE A 531 7.15 -22.21 27.68
CA PHE A 531 6.92 -20.85 28.17
C PHE A 531 8.18 -19.97 28.03
N VAL A 532 9.32 -20.43 28.56
CA VAL A 532 10.59 -19.68 28.51
C VAL A 532 11.05 -19.45 27.07
N ILE A 533 11.02 -20.49 26.24
CA ILE A 533 11.42 -20.43 24.83
C ILE A 533 10.52 -19.47 24.07
N GLY A 534 9.20 -19.54 24.28
CA GLY A 534 8.27 -18.63 23.64
C GLY A 534 8.48 -17.17 24.09
N VAL A 535 8.74 -16.91 25.37
CA VAL A 535 9.11 -15.55 25.83
C VAL A 535 10.37 -15.05 25.11
N VAL A 536 11.44 -15.85 25.04
CA VAL A 536 12.67 -15.48 24.34
C VAL A 536 12.41 -15.23 22.86
N ALA A 537 11.62 -16.08 22.21
CA ALA A 537 11.27 -15.96 20.81
C ALA A 537 10.47 -14.67 20.53
N PHE A 538 9.55 -14.27 21.40
CA PHE A 538 8.85 -12.97 21.29
C PHE A 538 9.75 -11.75 21.51
N LEU A 539 10.87 -11.90 22.22
CA LEU A 539 11.85 -10.80 22.34
C LEU A 539 12.63 -10.59 21.04
N LEU A 540 12.60 -11.56 20.11
CA LEU A 540 13.24 -11.48 18.80
C LEU A 540 12.27 -10.88 17.75
N PRO A 541 12.58 -9.71 17.16
CA PRO A 541 11.70 -9.06 16.18
C PRO A 541 11.26 -9.92 14.98
N PRO A 542 12.11 -10.80 14.41
CA PRO A 542 11.74 -11.57 13.23
C PRO A 542 10.77 -12.73 13.47
N VAL A 543 10.54 -13.13 14.73
CA VAL A 543 9.76 -14.35 15.02
C VAL A 543 8.27 -14.00 15.08
N PRO A 544 7.42 -14.56 14.19
CA PRO A 544 5.99 -14.33 14.24
C PRO A 544 5.37 -15.06 15.45
N GLY A 545 4.56 -14.34 16.22
CA GLY A 545 3.93 -14.89 17.42
C GLY A 545 3.01 -16.10 17.17
N MET A 546 2.37 -16.16 16.00
CA MET A 546 1.50 -17.26 15.59
C MET A 546 2.23 -18.62 15.62
N THR A 547 3.48 -18.67 15.14
CA THR A 547 4.28 -19.90 15.11
C THR A 547 4.53 -20.45 16.52
N ILE A 548 4.74 -19.57 17.50
CA ILE A 548 4.96 -19.96 18.90
C ILE A 548 3.68 -20.57 19.51
N TYR A 549 2.51 -19.99 19.23
CA TYR A 549 1.23 -20.50 19.75
C TYR A 549 0.86 -21.85 19.13
N ILE A 550 1.08 -22.00 17.82
CA ILE A 550 0.89 -23.27 17.10
C ILE A 550 1.85 -24.32 17.64
N PHE A 551 3.14 -23.99 17.82
CA PHE A 551 4.13 -24.88 18.41
C PHE A 551 3.75 -25.32 19.82
N GLY A 552 3.30 -24.39 20.67
CA GLY A 552 2.79 -24.71 22.01
C GLY A 552 1.64 -25.72 21.96
N GLY A 553 0.74 -25.57 20.99
CA GLY A 553 -0.37 -26.51 20.75
C GLY A 553 0.10 -27.89 20.38
N LEU A 554 1.06 -28.00 19.45
CA LEU A 554 1.65 -29.26 19.01
C LEU A 554 2.36 -30.01 20.14
N VAL A 555 3.07 -29.30 21.03
CA VAL A 555 3.89 -29.91 22.08
C VAL A 555 3.07 -30.20 23.35
N ILE A 556 2.33 -29.22 23.87
CA ILE A 556 1.63 -29.36 25.17
C ILE A 556 0.43 -30.28 25.04
N SER A 557 -0.39 -30.12 23.99
CA SER A 557 -1.60 -30.94 23.83
C SER A 557 -1.27 -32.41 23.50
N GLY A 558 -0.12 -32.66 22.87
CA GLY A 558 0.36 -34.02 22.55
C GLY A 558 0.99 -34.77 23.72
N THR A 559 1.42 -34.07 24.77
CA THR A 559 2.18 -34.66 25.90
C THR A 559 1.42 -34.61 27.22
N CYS A 560 0.21 -34.04 27.26
CA CYS A 560 -0.57 -33.89 28.49
C CYS A 560 -1.12 -35.24 29.03
N PRO A 561 -0.85 -35.59 30.30
CA PRO A 561 -1.38 -36.82 30.90
C PRO A 561 -2.90 -36.79 31.15
N PRO A 562 -3.62 -37.92 30.97
CA PRO A 562 -3.13 -39.18 30.42
C PRO A 562 -2.88 -39.07 28.92
N VAL A 563 -1.66 -39.44 28.52
CA VAL A 563 -1.20 -39.31 27.12
C VAL A 563 -2.07 -40.20 26.22
N ASN A 564 -2.32 -39.76 24.98
CA ASN A 564 -3.16 -40.46 24.00
C ASN A 564 -4.62 -40.66 24.42
N THR A 565 -5.14 -39.84 25.33
CA THR A 565 -6.57 -39.81 25.66
C THR A 565 -7.19 -38.48 25.25
N ASP A 566 -8.47 -38.49 24.86
CA ASP A 566 -9.19 -37.25 24.54
C ASP A 566 -9.20 -36.28 25.72
N ARG A 567 -9.27 -36.81 26.94
CA ARG A 567 -9.20 -36.01 28.17
C ARG A 567 -7.86 -35.30 28.30
N GLY A 568 -6.76 -36.01 28.07
CA GLY A 568 -5.40 -35.43 28.07
C GLY A 568 -5.25 -34.38 26.98
N PHE A 569 -5.74 -34.67 25.77
CA PHE A 569 -5.72 -33.75 24.64
C PHE A 569 -6.43 -32.42 24.93
N TRP A 570 -7.69 -32.46 25.37
CA TRP A 570 -8.48 -31.26 25.64
C TRP A 570 -7.95 -30.48 26.85
N LEU A 571 -7.47 -31.18 27.88
CA LEU A 571 -6.82 -30.56 29.03
C LEU A 571 -5.52 -29.85 28.62
N GLY A 572 -4.67 -30.53 27.84
CA GLY A 572 -3.44 -29.96 27.30
C GLY A 572 -3.71 -28.75 26.40
N THR A 573 -4.75 -28.80 25.58
CA THR A 573 -5.20 -27.70 24.74
C THR A 573 -5.62 -26.48 25.58
N ALA A 574 -6.40 -26.70 26.64
CA ALA A 574 -6.80 -25.63 27.56
C ALA A 574 -5.60 -25.02 28.29
N ILE A 575 -4.67 -25.86 28.78
CA ILE A 575 -3.42 -25.41 29.40
C ILE A 575 -2.61 -24.59 28.40
N ASN A 576 -2.49 -25.03 27.14
CA ASN A 576 -1.75 -24.31 26.11
C ASN A 576 -2.35 -22.94 25.80
N MET A 577 -3.68 -22.82 25.67
CA MET A 577 -4.33 -21.54 25.44
C MET A 577 -4.04 -20.53 26.56
N ILE A 578 -4.19 -20.96 27.82
CA ILE A 578 -3.91 -20.11 28.99
C ILE A 578 -2.42 -19.77 29.06
N MET A 579 -1.55 -20.76 28.87
CA MET A 579 -0.10 -20.57 28.88
C MET A 579 0.33 -19.56 27.81
N CYS A 580 -0.11 -19.72 26.55
CA CYS A 580 0.21 -18.80 25.47
C CYS A 580 -0.31 -17.39 25.72
N TRP A 581 -1.49 -17.26 26.34
CA TRP A 581 -2.04 -15.96 26.72
C TRP A 581 -1.21 -15.27 27.81
N VAL A 582 -0.83 -15.99 28.87
CA VAL A 582 0.06 -15.46 29.92
C VAL A 582 1.44 -15.13 29.37
N LEU A 583 1.99 -16.00 28.53
CA LEU A 583 3.27 -15.83 27.84
C LEU A 583 3.28 -14.54 27.04
N LYS A 584 2.19 -14.28 26.30
CA LYS A 584 2.02 -13.05 25.54
C LYS A 584 2.07 -11.81 26.43
N LEU A 585 1.30 -11.78 27.52
CA LEU A 585 1.30 -10.65 28.46
C LEU A 585 2.69 -10.43 29.09
N VAL A 586 3.37 -11.50 29.49
CA VAL A 586 4.74 -11.42 30.03
C VAL A 586 5.72 -10.90 28.98
N ALA A 587 5.63 -11.37 27.74
CA ALA A 587 6.46 -10.88 26.66
C ALA A 587 6.22 -9.39 26.38
N CYS A 588 4.97 -8.93 26.31
CA CYS A 588 4.63 -7.51 26.15
C CYS A 588 5.20 -6.67 27.31
N ALA A 589 5.09 -7.14 28.55
CA ALA A 589 5.62 -6.43 29.71
C ALA A 589 7.16 -6.30 29.66
N LEU A 590 7.86 -7.38 29.30
CA LEU A 590 9.32 -7.39 29.14
C LEU A 590 9.76 -6.51 27.96
N GLN A 591 9.10 -6.60 26.82
CA GLN A 591 9.35 -5.74 25.66
C GLN A 591 9.13 -4.27 26.03
N GLN A 592 8.06 -3.93 26.76
CA GLN A 592 7.77 -2.57 27.17
C GLN A 592 8.78 -2.04 28.19
N LYS A 593 9.11 -2.79 29.24
CA LYS A 593 9.95 -2.29 30.34
C LYS A 593 11.44 -2.52 30.14
N CYS A 594 11.83 -3.74 29.76
CA CYS A 594 13.24 -4.10 29.64
C CYS A 594 13.85 -3.59 28.34
N ILE A 595 13.08 -3.56 27.24
CA ILE A 595 13.58 -3.08 25.95
C ILE A 595 13.15 -1.63 25.73
N GLY A 596 11.85 -1.38 25.57
CA GLY A 596 11.30 -0.07 25.24
C GLY A 596 11.64 1.00 26.27
N GLY A 597 11.53 0.70 27.57
CA GLY A 597 11.87 1.63 28.63
C GLY A 597 13.36 1.99 28.69
N LEU A 598 14.26 1.04 28.42
CA LEU A 598 15.70 1.30 28.34
C LEU A 598 16.05 2.06 27.06
N LEU A 599 15.52 1.64 25.91
CA LEU A 599 15.71 2.30 24.62
C LEU A 599 15.10 3.70 24.58
N GLY A 600 14.01 3.93 25.31
CA GLY A 600 13.36 5.23 25.47
C GLY A 600 14.24 6.28 26.15
N ARG A 601 15.31 5.88 26.83
CA ARG A 601 16.32 6.83 27.37
C ARG A 601 17.28 7.33 26.30
N SER A 602 17.42 6.60 25.19
CA SER A 602 18.29 6.99 24.08
C SER A 602 17.59 7.98 23.16
N MET A 603 18.12 9.20 23.09
CA MET A 603 17.61 10.24 22.20
C MET A 603 17.65 9.82 20.73
N TRP A 604 18.67 9.05 20.33
CA TRP A 604 18.76 8.51 18.98
C TRP A 604 17.61 7.55 18.66
N VAL A 605 17.22 6.68 19.61
CA VAL A 605 16.09 5.76 19.41
C VAL A 605 14.77 6.53 19.39
N ARG A 606 14.53 7.43 20.35
CA ARG A 606 13.33 8.28 20.38
C ARG A 606 13.14 9.05 19.06
N ARG A 607 14.23 9.59 18.53
CA ARG A 607 14.26 10.28 17.24
C ARG A 607 13.94 9.35 16.07
N THR A 608 14.53 8.15 16.07
CA THR A 608 14.31 7.14 15.01
C THR A 608 12.86 6.66 14.99
N VAL A 609 12.28 6.40 16.17
CA VAL A 609 10.85 6.13 16.35
C VAL A 609 10.01 7.34 15.90
N GLY A 610 10.52 8.55 16.12
CA GLY A 610 9.86 9.79 15.75
C GLY A 610 8.78 10.16 16.77
N VAL A 611 9.07 10.05 18.06
CA VAL A 611 8.11 10.35 19.15
C VAL A 611 7.56 11.78 19.10
N HIS A 612 8.29 12.72 18.51
CA HIS A 612 7.87 14.10 18.30
C HIS A 612 7.05 14.30 17.02
N LYS A 613 6.91 13.27 16.17
CA LYS A 613 6.13 13.34 14.93
C LYS A 613 4.65 13.08 15.20
N VAL A 614 3.79 13.74 14.42
CA VAL A 614 2.33 13.72 14.55
C VAL A 614 1.75 12.30 14.61
N ALA A 615 2.24 11.37 13.77
CA ALA A 615 1.72 10.00 13.73
C ALA A 615 1.93 9.24 15.05
N ILE A 616 3.14 9.30 15.62
CA ILE A 616 3.44 8.64 16.91
C ILE A 616 2.75 9.35 18.07
N ARG A 617 2.70 10.69 18.05
CA ARG A 617 1.94 11.45 19.05
C ARG A 617 0.45 11.14 19.03
N CYS A 618 -0.11 10.84 17.86
CA CYS A 618 -1.49 10.42 17.72
C CYS A 618 -1.73 9.06 18.40
N ILE A 619 -0.85 8.09 18.15
CA ILE A 619 -0.87 6.77 18.82
C ILE A 619 -0.69 6.94 20.33
N GLU A 620 0.28 7.76 20.75
CA GLU A 620 0.53 8.06 22.16
C GLU A 620 -0.71 8.66 22.83
N ALA A 621 -1.36 9.62 22.18
CA ALA A 621 -2.56 10.27 22.70
C ALA A 621 -3.72 9.27 22.85
N GLU A 622 -3.95 8.38 21.87
CA GLU A 622 -4.97 7.33 21.96
C GLU A 622 -4.67 6.35 23.10
N LEU A 623 -3.41 5.90 23.23
CA LEU A 623 -2.99 4.97 24.28
C LEU A 623 -2.95 5.62 25.68
N LYS A 624 -2.82 6.95 25.78
CA LYS A 624 -2.89 7.71 27.06
C LYS A 624 -4.33 7.99 27.51
N THR A 625 -5.33 7.86 26.64
CA THR A 625 -6.74 8.09 27.01
C THR A 625 -7.12 7.22 28.22
N PRO A 626 -7.71 7.76 29.30
CA PRO A 626 -8.04 6.97 30.47
C PRO A 626 -9.06 5.86 30.15
N GLY A 627 -8.87 4.68 30.75
CA GLY A 627 -9.73 3.52 30.55
C GLY A 627 -9.35 2.66 29.35
N LEU A 628 -10.21 1.70 29.00
CA LEU A 628 -10.03 0.77 27.89
C LEU A 628 -10.90 1.21 26.70
N THR A 629 -10.40 2.18 25.92
CA THR A 629 -11.05 2.54 24.66
C THR A 629 -10.87 1.41 23.65
N LEU A 630 -11.84 1.28 22.74
CA LEU A 630 -11.76 0.30 21.65
C LEU A 630 -10.52 0.55 20.77
N GLY A 631 -10.16 1.82 20.54
CA GLY A 631 -8.95 2.20 19.81
C GLY A 631 -7.67 1.73 20.50
N LYS A 632 -7.56 1.91 21.81
CA LYS A 632 -6.43 1.42 22.60
C LYS A 632 -6.28 -0.10 22.53
N VAL A 633 -7.37 -0.83 22.76
CA VAL A 633 -7.37 -2.30 22.66
C VAL A 633 -6.97 -2.75 21.25
N ALA A 634 -7.52 -2.11 20.22
CA ALA A 634 -7.21 -2.44 18.84
C ALA A 634 -5.74 -2.18 18.47
N ILE A 635 -5.14 -1.07 18.93
CA ILE A 635 -3.72 -0.77 18.71
C ILE A 635 -2.85 -1.81 19.40
N LEU A 636 -3.12 -2.13 20.68
CA LEU A 636 -2.31 -3.05 21.47
C LEU A 636 -2.44 -4.51 21.03
N CYS A 637 -3.64 -4.95 20.66
CA CYS A 637 -3.89 -6.33 20.24
C CYS A 637 -3.67 -6.55 18.74
N GLY A 638 -3.94 -5.55 17.90
CA GLY A 638 -3.77 -5.63 16.46
C GLY A 638 -2.36 -5.25 16.01
N GLY A 639 -1.69 -4.33 16.69
CA GLY A 639 -0.35 -3.91 16.30
C GLY A 639 0.66 -5.07 16.26
N PRO A 640 1.67 -5.01 15.37
CA PRO A 640 2.75 -5.99 15.40
C PRO A 640 3.39 -5.97 16.79
N ASP A 641 3.48 -7.14 17.42
CA ASP A 641 3.70 -7.26 18.86
C ASP A 641 4.93 -6.51 19.37
N TRP A 642 6.10 -6.91 18.86
CA TRP A 642 7.38 -6.38 19.28
C TRP A 642 7.44 -4.85 19.14
N PRO A 643 7.20 -4.25 17.95
CA PRO A 643 7.28 -2.80 17.82
C PRO A 643 6.20 -2.08 18.64
N THR A 644 5.00 -2.63 18.82
CA THR A 644 3.93 -1.98 19.58
C THR A 644 4.29 -1.87 21.07
N SER A 645 4.72 -2.98 21.69
CA SER A 645 5.13 -3.02 23.10
C SER A 645 6.40 -2.21 23.34
N VAL A 646 7.39 -2.29 22.45
CA VAL A 646 8.62 -1.48 22.55
C VAL A 646 8.31 0.01 22.40
N ILE A 647 7.45 0.42 21.46
CA ILE A 647 7.02 1.83 21.31
C ILE A 647 6.28 2.30 22.57
N ALA A 648 5.40 1.48 23.16
CA ALA A 648 4.75 1.81 24.42
C ALA A 648 5.75 2.07 25.55
N GLY A 649 6.86 1.33 25.57
CA GLY A 649 7.98 1.54 26.49
C GLY A 649 8.76 2.82 26.21
N VAL A 650 9.06 3.09 24.93
CA VAL A 650 9.76 4.31 24.48
C VAL A 650 8.95 5.57 24.80
N LEU A 651 7.63 5.50 24.72
CA LEU A 651 6.69 6.57 25.10
C LEU A 651 6.41 6.64 26.61
N ASN A 652 7.03 5.76 27.41
CA ASN A 652 6.86 5.67 28.85
C ASN A 652 5.38 5.55 29.28
N LEU A 653 4.61 4.72 28.56
CA LEU A 653 3.22 4.45 28.89
C LEU A 653 3.08 3.58 30.16
N SER A 654 1.92 3.67 30.82
CA SER A 654 1.62 2.85 31.99
C SER A 654 1.53 1.37 31.59
N LEU A 655 2.38 0.53 32.20
CA LEU A 655 2.39 -0.91 31.94
C LEU A 655 1.03 -1.53 32.24
N LEU A 656 0.41 -1.18 33.37
CA LEU A 656 -0.88 -1.73 33.76
C LEU A 656 -1.97 -1.41 32.72
N GLN A 657 -2.01 -0.19 32.20
CA GLN A 657 -2.98 0.19 31.17
C GLN A 657 -2.73 -0.53 29.85
N CYS A 658 -1.46 -0.71 29.46
CA CYS A 658 -1.08 -1.47 28.27
C CYS A 658 -1.45 -2.96 28.42
N GLU A 659 -1.08 -3.61 29.53
CA GLU A 659 -1.41 -5.02 29.79
C GLU A 659 -2.92 -5.26 29.84
N LEU A 660 -3.68 -4.40 30.52
CA LEU A 660 -5.14 -4.48 30.52
C LEU A 660 -5.74 -4.28 29.12
N GLY A 661 -5.14 -3.42 28.30
CA GLY A 661 -5.51 -3.24 26.91
C GLY A 661 -5.16 -4.43 26.02
N THR A 662 -4.13 -5.20 26.38
CA THR A 662 -3.69 -6.41 25.68
C THR A 662 -4.45 -7.66 26.11
N VAL A 663 -5.08 -7.70 27.30
CA VAL A 663 -5.86 -8.87 27.79
C VAL A 663 -6.81 -9.48 26.74
N PRO A 664 -7.58 -8.70 25.95
CA PRO A 664 -8.46 -9.23 24.91
C PRO A 664 -7.77 -10.00 23.78
N ILE A 665 -6.43 -10.01 23.70
CA ILE A 665 -5.65 -10.77 22.72
C ILE A 665 -5.90 -12.28 22.79
N ILE A 666 -6.50 -12.78 23.87
CA ILE A 666 -6.94 -14.18 23.96
C ILE A 666 -7.85 -14.59 22.78
N GLY A 667 -8.63 -13.66 22.23
CA GLY A 667 -9.44 -13.92 21.03
C GLY A 667 -8.62 -14.24 19.77
N PHE A 668 -7.35 -13.86 19.74
CA PHE A 668 -6.38 -14.20 18.69
C PHE A 668 -5.49 -15.39 19.09
N VAL A 669 -5.04 -15.43 20.34
CA VAL A 669 -4.12 -16.47 20.84
C VAL A 669 -4.80 -17.82 20.91
N ALA A 670 -6.04 -17.88 21.42
CA ALA A 670 -6.74 -19.14 21.63
C ALA A 670 -6.97 -19.90 20.32
N PRO A 671 -7.45 -19.28 19.21
CA PRO A 671 -7.59 -20.03 17.97
C PRO A 671 -6.23 -20.45 17.36
N CYS A 672 -5.15 -19.65 17.48
CA CYS A 672 -3.81 -20.10 17.07
C CYS A 672 -3.30 -21.32 17.86
N ALA A 673 -3.52 -21.32 19.18
CA ALA A 673 -3.17 -22.43 20.07
C ALA A 673 -4.01 -23.69 19.78
N LEU A 674 -5.29 -23.50 19.44
CA LEU A 674 -6.18 -24.57 19.00
C LEU A 674 -5.72 -25.18 17.68
N THR A 675 -5.36 -24.37 16.68
CA THR A 675 -4.79 -24.87 15.42
C THR A 675 -3.67 -25.86 15.65
N GLY A 676 -2.66 -25.49 16.46
CA GLY A 676 -1.53 -26.36 16.74
C GLY A 676 -1.95 -27.66 17.43
N SER A 677 -2.92 -27.60 18.35
CA SER A 677 -3.44 -28.78 19.03
C SER A 677 -4.19 -29.70 18.05
N LEU A 678 -5.09 -29.14 17.25
CA LEU A 678 -5.90 -29.87 16.28
C LEU A 678 -5.04 -30.52 15.18
N TYR A 679 -3.90 -29.92 14.83
CA TYR A 679 -2.95 -30.53 13.90
C TYR A 679 -2.32 -31.84 14.40
N ILE A 680 -2.24 -32.08 15.71
CA ILE A 680 -1.81 -33.38 16.25
C ILE A 680 -2.79 -34.49 15.83
N LYS A 681 -4.08 -34.14 15.76
CA LYS A 681 -5.18 -35.04 15.44
C LYS A 681 -5.47 -35.11 13.93
N LYS A 682 -4.66 -34.46 13.09
CA LYS A 682 -4.86 -34.42 11.62
C LYS A 682 -4.98 -35.81 11.00
N GLY A 683 -4.22 -36.79 11.51
CA GLY A 683 -4.27 -38.18 11.05
C GLY A 683 -5.46 -39.02 11.54
N GLU A 684 -6.26 -38.51 12.48
CA GLU A 684 -7.42 -39.23 13.03
C GLU A 684 -8.73 -38.95 12.28
N GLY A 685 -8.73 -37.98 11.37
CA GLY A 685 -9.88 -37.68 10.53
C GLY A 685 -9.87 -36.26 9.97
N GLU A 686 -10.61 -36.08 8.88
CA GLU A 686 -10.64 -34.81 8.14
C GLU A 686 -11.18 -33.64 8.98
N VAL A 687 -12.12 -33.92 9.89
CA VAL A 687 -12.72 -32.92 10.79
C VAL A 687 -11.65 -32.16 11.59
N TRP A 688 -10.58 -32.83 12.02
CA TRP A 688 -9.50 -32.22 12.78
C TRP A 688 -8.66 -31.26 11.93
N SER A 689 -8.32 -31.65 10.70
CA SER A 689 -7.61 -30.78 9.76
C SER A 689 -8.42 -29.52 9.45
N ARG A 690 -9.69 -29.69 9.08
CA ARG A 690 -10.59 -28.57 8.76
C ARG A 690 -10.81 -27.66 9.95
N SER A 691 -10.91 -28.21 11.15
CA SER A 691 -11.02 -27.42 12.38
C SER A 691 -9.73 -26.63 12.65
N ALA A 692 -8.55 -27.21 12.44
CA ALA A 692 -7.28 -26.53 12.60
C ALA A 692 -7.17 -25.31 11.67
N ASP A 693 -7.51 -25.52 10.39
CA ASP A 693 -7.48 -24.47 9.36
C ASP A 693 -8.52 -23.38 9.65
N LEU A 694 -9.73 -23.75 10.07
CA LEU A 694 -10.76 -22.81 10.50
C LEU A 694 -10.28 -21.93 11.66
N MET A 695 -9.57 -22.49 12.65
CA MET A 695 -9.05 -21.72 13.77
C MET A 695 -7.95 -20.73 13.35
N ILE A 696 -7.14 -21.05 12.33
CA ILE A 696 -6.20 -20.08 11.75
C ILE A 696 -6.99 -18.93 11.11
N VAL A 697 -8.00 -19.25 10.30
CA VAL A 697 -8.86 -18.24 9.64
C VAL A 697 -9.53 -17.34 10.67
N VAL A 698 -10.05 -17.89 11.77
CA VAL A 698 -10.64 -17.11 12.86
C VAL A 698 -9.61 -16.16 13.49
N SER A 699 -8.41 -16.65 13.83
CA SER A 699 -7.32 -15.82 14.37
C SER A 699 -7.06 -14.62 13.47
N VAL A 700 -7.00 -14.88 12.17
CA VAL A 700 -6.77 -13.84 11.17
C VAL A 700 -7.88 -12.81 11.22
N VAL A 701 -9.14 -13.24 11.12
CA VAL A 701 -10.26 -12.32 10.96
C VAL A 701 -10.31 -11.37 12.14
N VAL A 702 -10.06 -11.90 13.35
CA VAL A 702 -9.90 -11.10 14.57
C VAL A 702 -8.79 -10.05 14.40
N ASN A 703 -7.60 -10.45 13.94
CA ASN A 703 -6.50 -9.51 13.72
C ASN A 703 -6.81 -8.43 12.67
N LEU A 704 -7.49 -8.77 11.58
CA LEU A 704 -7.91 -7.80 10.55
C LEU A 704 -8.91 -6.77 11.07
N ILE A 705 -9.87 -7.22 11.87
CA ILE A 705 -10.83 -6.34 12.53
C ILE A 705 -10.07 -5.39 13.48
N LEU A 706 -9.12 -5.90 14.26
CA LEU A 706 -8.30 -5.07 15.15
C LEU A 706 -7.47 -4.04 14.37
N TRP A 707 -6.88 -4.41 13.21
CA TRP A 707 -6.14 -3.45 12.35
C TRP A 707 -7.04 -2.34 11.83
N ALA A 708 -8.23 -2.68 11.33
CA ALA A 708 -9.20 -1.72 10.83
C ALA A 708 -9.63 -0.73 11.92
N ILE A 709 -9.94 -1.24 13.12
CA ILE A 709 -10.34 -0.42 14.27
C ILE A 709 -9.18 0.47 14.74
N ALA A 710 -7.96 -0.07 14.82
CA ALA A 710 -6.77 0.68 15.22
C ALA A 710 -6.50 1.85 14.25
N PHE A 711 -6.53 1.58 12.94
CA PHE A 711 -6.37 2.61 11.91
C PHE A 711 -7.47 3.67 11.99
N TRP A 712 -8.73 3.25 12.15
CA TRP A 712 -9.86 4.16 12.32
C TRP A 712 -9.72 5.05 13.55
N ALA A 713 -9.29 4.49 14.69
CA ALA A 713 -9.06 5.24 15.93
C ALA A 713 -7.93 6.27 15.77
N ILE A 714 -6.78 5.86 15.22
CA ILE A 714 -5.65 6.77 14.95
C ILE A 714 -6.08 7.89 14.01
N GLN A 715 -6.83 7.58 12.95
CA GLN A 715 -7.27 8.59 12.00
C GLN A 715 -8.30 9.56 12.61
N ASN A 716 -9.21 9.09 13.45
CA ASN A 716 -10.15 9.95 14.17
C ASN A 716 -9.43 10.86 15.16
N ARG A 717 -8.45 10.34 15.90
CA ARG A 717 -7.63 11.11 16.82
C ARG A 717 -6.79 12.16 16.09
N LEU A 718 -6.23 11.79 14.93
CA LEU A 718 -5.47 12.71 14.06
C LEU A 718 -6.31 13.90 13.61
N GLU A 719 -7.58 13.67 13.26
CA GLU A 719 -8.47 14.73 12.81
C GLU A 719 -9.04 15.59 13.95
N ALA A 720 -9.33 14.96 15.10
CA ALA A 720 -9.85 15.67 16.27
C ALA A 720 -8.82 16.65 16.84
N ASP A 721 -7.56 16.23 16.92
CA ASP A 721 -6.51 16.96 17.63
C ASP A 721 -5.35 17.38 16.72
N TYR A 722 -5.59 17.53 15.42
CA TYR A 722 -4.52 17.78 14.44
C TYR A 722 -3.62 18.96 14.84
N ASP A 723 -4.23 20.07 15.26
CA ASP A 723 -3.49 21.29 15.62
C ASP A 723 -2.66 21.09 16.90
N GLU A 724 -3.19 20.36 17.90
CA GLU A 724 -2.47 20.05 19.13
C GLU A 724 -1.33 19.05 18.89
N LEU A 725 -1.58 18.02 18.07
CA LEU A 725 -0.61 17.00 17.69
C LEU A 725 0.51 17.57 16.81
N LYS A 726 0.21 18.62 16.03
CA LYS A 726 1.19 19.35 15.20
C LYS A 726 2.03 20.32 16.02
N ARG A 727 1.48 20.92 17.07
CA ARG A 727 2.20 21.88 17.93
C ARG A 727 3.47 21.28 18.51
N HIS A 728 4.62 21.92 18.29
CA HIS A 728 5.88 21.45 18.87
C HIS A 728 5.88 21.57 20.40
N LEU A 729 6.44 20.57 21.07
CA LEU A 729 6.52 20.54 22.53
C LEU A 729 7.93 20.93 22.99
N PRO A 730 8.09 21.83 23.99
CA PRO A 730 9.40 22.23 24.49
C PRO A 730 10.24 21.05 25.00
N GLU A 731 9.61 20.02 25.56
CA GLU A 731 10.27 18.79 26.03
C GLU A 731 10.97 18.00 24.91
N ASN A 732 10.57 18.22 23.65
CA ASN A 732 11.15 17.56 22.48
C ASN A 732 12.15 18.46 21.74
N VAL A 733 12.58 19.58 22.33
CA VAL A 733 13.54 20.53 21.73
C VAL A 733 14.81 19.83 21.25
N ASP A 734 15.32 18.86 22.02
CA ASP A 734 16.50 18.11 21.65
C ASP A 734 16.27 17.20 20.43
N LEU A 735 15.08 16.60 20.31
CA LEU A 735 14.73 15.77 19.14
C LEU A 735 14.60 16.63 17.88
N HIS A 736 13.99 17.81 18.00
CA HIS A 736 13.93 18.78 16.91
C HIS A 736 15.33 19.29 16.54
N TRP A 737 16.20 19.53 17.53
CA TRP A 737 17.60 19.86 17.29
C TRP A 737 18.32 18.75 16.54
N PHE A 738 18.17 17.49 16.94
CA PHE A 738 18.80 16.37 16.25
C PHE A 738 18.32 16.25 14.80
N ASP A 739 17.01 16.42 14.56
CA ASP A 739 16.43 16.47 13.21
C ASP A 739 17.00 17.59 12.38
N TYR A 740 16.98 18.81 12.90
CA TYR A 740 17.59 19.98 12.26
C TYR A 740 19.08 19.74 11.97
N ARG A 741 19.85 19.31 12.97
CA ARG A 741 21.29 19.04 12.85
C ARG A 741 21.58 18.01 11.77
N ALA A 742 20.89 16.86 11.74
CA ALA A 742 21.17 15.86 10.71
C ALA A 742 20.70 16.30 9.33
N GLU A 743 19.60 17.08 9.24
CA GLU A 743 19.18 17.66 7.96
C GLU A 743 20.23 18.65 7.44
N GLN A 744 20.77 19.52 8.30
CA GLN A 744 21.81 20.48 7.94
C GLN A 744 23.14 19.81 7.60
N VAL A 745 23.56 18.80 8.38
CA VAL A 745 24.74 17.98 8.05
C VAL A 745 24.52 17.28 6.71
N ALA A 746 23.36 16.65 6.49
CA ALA A 746 23.04 15.97 5.24
C ALA A 746 22.97 16.94 4.04
N LYS A 747 22.51 18.19 4.24
CA LYS A 747 22.52 19.24 3.22
C LYS A 747 23.95 19.68 2.88
N ARG A 748 24.82 19.87 3.87
CA ARG A 748 26.23 20.28 3.66
C ARG A 748 27.12 19.14 3.16
N SER A 749 26.76 17.89 3.47
CA SER A 749 27.42 16.69 2.97
C SER A 749 26.59 15.99 1.88
N LEU A 750 25.75 16.74 1.16
CA LEU A 750 24.86 16.18 0.17
C LEU A 750 25.69 15.63 -0.99
N VAL A 751 25.71 14.31 -1.10
CA VAL A 751 26.29 13.63 -2.25
C VAL A 751 25.16 13.39 -3.24
N SER A 752 25.19 14.09 -4.36
CA SER A 752 24.26 13.87 -5.45
C SER A 752 24.67 12.63 -6.26
N TRP A 753 23.74 12.07 -7.02
CA TRP A 753 24.00 10.91 -7.88
C TRP A 753 25.08 11.18 -8.96
N SER A 754 25.25 12.44 -9.35
CA SER A 754 26.29 12.90 -10.28
C SER A 754 27.68 12.97 -9.67
N ASP A 755 27.80 13.15 -8.35
CA ASP A 755 29.11 13.26 -7.67
C ASP A 755 29.81 11.90 -7.50
N ILE A 756 29.04 10.82 -7.65
CA ILE A 756 29.54 9.45 -7.48
C ILE A 756 30.31 9.04 -8.74
N PRO A 757 31.57 8.57 -8.61
CA PRO A 757 32.31 8.02 -9.73
C PRO A 757 31.53 6.92 -10.44
N VAL A 758 31.55 6.93 -11.78
CA VAL A 758 30.74 6.03 -12.61
C VAL A 758 30.97 4.56 -12.24
N SER A 759 32.20 4.16 -11.90
CA SER A 759 32.51 2.79 -11.46
C SER A 759 31.77 2.38 -10.20
N VAL A 760 31.85 3.17 -9.12
CA VAL A 760 31.15 2.93 -7.85
C VAL A 760 29.64 2.94 -8.07
N ARG A 761 29.15 3.90 -8.85
CA ARG A 761 27.73 4.07 -9.17
C ARG A 761 27.17 2.87 -9.93
N SER A 762 27.87 2.40 -10.97
CA SER A 762 27.44 1.26 -11.78
C SER A 762 27.45 -0.04 -10.98
N ILE A 763 28.48 -0.29 -10.16
CA ILE A 763 28.54 -1.49 -9.31
C ILE A 763 27.44 -1.47 -8.24
N TYR A 764 27.19 -0.31 -7.62
CA TYR A 764 26.13 -0.16 -6.64
C TYR A 764 24.73 -0.42 -7.21
N LEU A 765 24.44 0.16 -8.39
CA LEU A 765 23.19 -0.06 -9.10
C LEU A 765 23.05 -1.51 -9.59
N LEU A 766 24.12 -2.09 -10.15
CA LEU A 766 24.14 -3.48 -10.62
C LEU A 766 23.85 -4.46 -9.47
N GLY A 767 24.45 -4.27 -8.30
CA GLY A 767 24.16 -5.10 -7.13
C GLY A 767 22.71 -5.00 -6.67
N ALA A 768 22.08 -3.82 -6.72
CA ALA A 768 20.67 -3.67 -6.38
C ALA A 768 19.76 -4.40 -7.39
N VAL A 769 20.06 -4.27 -8.69
CA VAL A 769 19.35 -4.99 -9.76
C VAL A 769 19.49 -6.51 -9.58
N LEU A 770 20.71 -7.00 -9.33
CA LEU A 770 20.96 -8.43 -9.11
C LEU A 770 20.20 -8.96 -7.90
N GLN A 771 20.17 -8.23 -6.77
CA GLN A 771 19.38 -8.65 -5.60
C GLN A 771 17.89 -8.72 -5.89
N ILE A 772 17.35 -7.75 -6.61
CA ILE A 772 15.94 -7.77 -7.02
C ILE A 772 15.66 -8.99 -7.89
N LEU A 773 16.51 -9.28 -8.86
CA LEU A 773 16.38 -10.47 -9.73
C LEU A 773 16.50 -11.78 -8.94
N VAL A 774 17.41 -11.85 -7.96
CA VAL A 774 17.48 -13.01 -7.05
C VAL A 774 16.19 -13.15 -6.26
N CYS A 775 15.62 -12.08 -5.70
CA CYS A 775 14.35 -12.14 -4.98
C CYS A 775 13.21 -12.65 -5.87
N HIS A 776 13.14 -12.23 -7.14
CA HIS A 776 12.19 -12.80 -8.11
C HIS A 776 12.47 -14.26 -8.41
N GLY A 777 13.75 -14.66 -8.50
CA GLY A 777 14.15 -16.06 -8.63
C GLY A 777 13.70 -16.91 -7.44
N LEU A 778 13.91 -16.43 -6.21
CA LEU A 778 13.41 -17.07 -4.99
C LEU A 778 11.89 -17.21 -5.01
N ASN A 779 11.17 -16.19 -5.49
CA ASN A 779 9.71 -16.20 -5.56
C ASN A 779 9.17 -17.15 -6.63
N TRP A 780 9.72 -17.12 -7.85
CA TRP A 780 9.20 -17.90 -8.99
C TRP A 780 9.70 -19.35 -9.01
N ALA A 781 10.83 -19.63 -8.37
CA ALA A 781 11.44 -20.95 -8.34
C ALA A 781 11.57 -21.51 -6.92
N TYR A 782 10.75 -21.05 -5.96
CA TYR A 782 10.84 -21.45 -4.55
C TYR A 782 10.92 -22.97 -4.37
N SER A 783 10.02 -23.74 -4.99
CA SER A 783 9.98 -25.20 -4.90
C SER A 783 11.16 -25.92 -5.57
N LYS A 784 11.88 -25.25 -6.48
CA LYS A 784 13.12 -25.78 -7.09
C LYS A 784 14.36 -25.42 -6.29
N LEU A 785 14.25 -24.41 -5.44
CA LEU A 785 15.35 -23.88 -4.64
C LEU A 785 15.36 -24.50 -3.23
N PHE A 786 14.20 -24.68 -2.63
CA PHE A 786 14.08 -25.17 -1.25
C PHE A 786 13.20 -26.40 -1.20
N GLY A 787 13.62 -27.39 -0.40
CA GLY A 787 12.76 -28.50 -0.01
C GLY A 787 11.69 -28.04 0.98
N SER A 788 10.63 -28.84 1.13
CA SER A 788 9.63 -28.63 2.17
C SER A 788 10.07 -29.32 3.47
N PHE A 789 10.18 -28.56 4.56
CA PHE A 789 10.37 -29.11 5.90
C PHE A 789 9.38 -28.44 6.87
N GLN A 790 8.52 -29.25 7.45
CA GLN A 790 7.50 -28.85 8.40
C GLN A 790 7.94 -29.11 9.83
N VAL A 791 7.36 -28.39 10.80
CA VAL A 791 7.63 -28.59 12.24
C VAL A 791 7.30 -30.01 12.71
N GLN A 792 6.46 -30.73 11.97
CA GLN A 792 6.04 -32.09 12.30
C GLN A 792 7.00 -33.17 11.83
N ASP A 793 7.83 -32.87 10.84
CA ASP A 793 8.76 -33.81 10.24
C ASP A 793 9.83 -34.21 11.25
N ASP A 794 10.31 -35.44 11.15
CA ASP A 794 11.41 -35.90 12.01
C ASP A 794 12.69 -35.16 11.62
N ILE A 795 13.38 -34.61 12.62
CA ILE A 795 14.67 -33.95 12.42
C ILE A 795 15.71 -34.90 11.80
N SER A 796 15.55 -36.22 12.00
CA SER A 796 16.44 -37.24 11.43
C SER A 796 16.38 -37.32 9.90
N THR A 797 15.25 -36.95 9.29
CA THR A 797 15.08 -36.93 7.82
C THR A 797 15.53 -35.60 7.21
N CYS A 798 15.93 -34.62 8.03
CA CYS A 798 16.36 -33.32 7.55
C CYS A 798 17.77 -33.40 6.93
N VAL A 799 17.86 -33.36 5.61
CA VAL A 799 19.13 -33.25 4.89
C VAL A 799 19.35 -31.79 4.48
N PHE A 800 20.34 -31.12 5.07
CA PHE A 800 20.60 -29.70 4.81
C PHE A 800 21.15 -29.43 3.40
N TRP A 801 22.02 -30.31 2.92
CA TRP A 801 22.83 -30.12 1.74
C TRP A 801 22.64 -31.25 0.76
N PRO A 802 22.82 -30.97 -0.53
CA PRO A 802 22.62 -31.99 -1.54
C PRO A 802 23.56 -33.17 -1.40
N THR A 803 22.98 -34.38 -1.36
CA THR A 803 23.72 -35.64 -1.42
C THR A 803 23.19 -36.48 -2.58
N GLU A 804 24.09 -37.18 -3.30
CA GLU A 804 23.73 -37.89 -4.54
C GLU A 804 22.59 -38.91 -4.39
N GLU A 805 22.29 -39.35 -3.17
CA GLU A 805 21.29 -40.39 -2.87
C GLU A 805 20.00 -39.87 -2.19
N SER A 806 19.88 -38.57 -1.85
CA SER A 806 18.76 -38.08 -1.03
C SER A 806 17.74 -37.20 -1.78
N ASP A 807 16.52 -37.69 -1.95
CA ASP A 807 15.36 -36.87 -2.33
C ASP A 807 14.75 -36.22 -1.08
N GLY A 808 15.14 -34.98 -0.75
CA GLY A 808 14.58 -34.27 0.42
C GLY A 808 15.42 -33.12 0.97
N GLU A 809 16.29 -32.54 0.15
CA GLU A 809 17.27 -31.54 0.57
C GLU A 809 16.57 -30.21 0.92
N LEU A 810 16.94 -29.63 2.06
CA LEU A 810 16.42 -28.32 2.48
C LEU A 810 16.86 -27.20 1.52
N PHE A 811 18.13 -27.24 1.09
CA PHE A 811 18.72 -26.31 0.14
C PHE A 811 19.25 -27.08 -1.07
N THR A 812 18.68 -26.85 -2.26
CA THR A 812 19.21 -27.46 -3.49
C THR A 812 20.50 -26.77 -3.94
N TRP A 813 21.31 -27.42 -4.78
CA TRP A 813 22.50 -26.78 -5.39
C TRP A 813 22.19 -25.42 -6.05
N LEU A 814 21.02 -25.31 -6.68
CA LEU A 814 20.58 -24.07 -7.31
C LEU A 814 20.37 -22.95 -6.27
N SER A 815 19.83 -23.27 -5.08
CA SER A 815 19.67 -22.28 -4.01
C SER A 815 21.01 -21.75 -3.50
N ILE A 816 22.02 -22.60 -3.37
CA ILE A 816 23.37 -22.20 -2.94
C ILE A 816 23.95 -21.19 -3.94
N VAL A 817 23.81 -21.48 -5.24
CA VAL A 817 24.26 -20.56 -6.30
C VAL A 817 23.51 -19.23 -6.22
N VAL A 818 22.18 -19.27 -6.09
CA VAL A 818 21.33 -18.06 -6.01
C VAL A 818 21.67 -17.23 -4.77
N LEU A 819 21.84 -17.86 -3.60
CA LEU A 819 22.23 -17.18 -2.36
C LEU A 819 23.66 -16.63 -2.45
N SER A 820 24.58 -17.34 -3.10
CA SER A 820 25.94 -16.85 -3.32
C SER A 820 25.95 -15.60 -4.20
N VAL A 821 25.16 -15.57 -5.28
CA VAL A 821 24.97 -14.39 -6.13
C VAL A 821 24.37 -13.23 -5.33
N TYR A 822 23.40 -13.52 -4.45
CA TYR A 822 22.80 -12.53 -3.57
C TYR A 822 23.79 -11.89 -2.59
N PHE A 823 24.62 -12.70 -1.91
CA PHE A 823 25.67 -12.20 -1.02
C PHE A 823 26.77 -11.45 -1.78
N LEU A 824 27.16 -11.93 -2.97
CA LEU A 824 28.12 -11.22 -3.82
C LEU A 824 27.59 -9.85 -4.25
N ALA A 825 26.29 -9.73 -4.53
CA ALA A 825 25.67 -8.46 -4.90
C ALA A 825 25.74 -7.41 -3.76
N PHE A 826 25.83 -7.81 -2.49
CA PHE A 826 26.08 -6.88 -1.37
C PHE A 826 27.44 -6.20 -1.44
N ALA A 827 28.42 -6.75 -2.15
CA ALA A 827 29.72 -6.10 -2.34
C ALA A 827 29.57 -4.70 -2.96
N GLY A 828 28.56 -4.49 -3.82
CA GLY A 828 28.27 -3.18 -4.39
C GLY A 828 27.77 -2.17 -3.36
N ALA A 829 26.91 -2.60 -2.43
CA ALA A 829 26.48 -1.76 -1.30
C ALA A 829 27.64 -1.44 -0.36
N LEU A 830 28.48 -2.43 -0.04
CA LEU A 830 29.65 -2.24 0.83
C LEU A 830 30.66 -1.26 0.22
N GLN A 831 31.00 -1.44 -1.07
CA GLN A 831 31.88 -0.53 -1.80
C GLN A 831 31.35 0.92 -1.75
N PHE A 832 30.05 1.09 -2.03
CA PHE A 832 29.42 2.41 -1.97
C PHE A 832 29.45 3.01 -0.55
N ILE A 833 29.17 2.22 0.49
CA ILE A 833 29.22 2.68 1.89
C ILE A 833 30.64 3.14 2.26
N PHE A 834 31.68 2.39 1.89
CA PHE A 834 33.07 2.79 2.14
C PHE A 834 33.45 4.07 1.41
N TRP A 835 33.11 4.18 0.12
CA TRP A 835 33.35 5.38 -0.66
C TRP A 835 32.62 6.59 -0.07
N ARG A 836 31.33 6.46 0.23
CA ARG A 836 30.51 7.53 0.82
C ARG A 836 31.07 7.99 2.16
N ARG A 837 31.38 7.05 3.07
CA ARG A 837 31.97 7.38 4.38
C ARG A 837 33.25 8.18 4.24
N ARG A 838 34.14 7.78 3.33
CA ARG A 838 35.41 8.50 3.09
C ARG A 838 35.17 9.89 2.51
N HIS A 839 34.29 10.00 1.53
CA HIS A 839 34.04 11.25 0.82
C HIS A 839 33.28 12.28 1.68
N SER A 840 32.25 11.86 2.41
CA SER A 840 31.42 12.78 3.22
C SER A 840 31.99 13.06 4.62
N ALA A 841 33.01 12.33 5.09
CA ALA A 841 33.53 12.47 6.45
C ALA A 841 34.03 13.89 6.77
N GLY A 842 34.76 14.52 5.85
CA GLY A 842 35.30 15.87 6.04
C GLY A 842 34.19 16.92 6.19
N PRO A 843 33.38 17.14 5.15
CA PRO A 843 32.28 18.12 5.18
C PRO A 843 31.28 17.85 6.31
N ALA A 844 30.94 16.58 6.58
CA ALA A 844 30.02 16.25 7.66
C ALA A 844 30.61 16.57 9.04
N ARG A 845 31.91 16.34 9.26
CA ARG A 845 32.58 16.68 10.52
C ARG A 845 32.64 18.19 10.72
N GLN A 846 32.96 18.95 9.69
CA GLN A 846 32.99 20.41 9.77
C GLN A 846 31.59 20.98 10.04
N ALA A 847 30.59 20.53 9.30
CA ALA A 847 29.19 20.91 9.51
C ALA A 847 28.69 20.57 10.93
N ALA A 848 29.05 19.38 11.44
CA ALA A 848 28.71 18.97 12.78
C ALA A 848 29.32 19.90 13.84
N LEU A 849 30.62 20.23 13.73
CA LEU A 849 31.29 21.15 14.66
C LEU A 849 30.66 22.54 14.67
N GLU A 850 30.35 23.10 13.50
CA GLU A 850 29.69 24.40 13.40
C GLU A 850 28.29 24.40 14.01
N LEU A 851 27.52 23.32 13.80
CA LEU A 851 26.18 23.18 14.38
C LEU A 851 26.26 22.95 15.90
N ASP A 852 27.24 22.20 16.38
CA ASP A 852 27.41 21.94 17.82
C ASP A 852 27.68 23.26 18.59
N LEU A 853 28.37 24.23 17.96
CA LEU A 853 28.53 25.59 18.51
C LEU A 853 27.21 26.38 18.57
N LEU A 854 26.28 26.13 17.63
CA LEU A 854 24.98 26.81 17.54
C LEU A 854 23.89 26.16 18.40
N GLU A 855 24.10 24.95 18.90
CA GLU A 855 23.09 24.13 19.59
C GLU A 855 22.39 24.89 20.72
N THR A 856 23.17 25.49 21.61
CA THR A 856 22.63 26.17 22.79
C THR A 856 21.77 27.37 22.39
N GLN A 857 22.24 28.19 21.45
CA GLN A 857 21.52 29.35 20.97
C GLN A 857 20.24 28.94 20.24
N TRP A 858 20.32 27.97 19.33
CA TRP A 858 19.18 27.48 18.57
C TRP A 858 18.08 26.93 19.49
N LYS A 859 18.44 26.15 20.52
CA LYS A 859 17.47 25.60 21.49
C LYS A 859 16.79 26.71 22.28
N GLN A 860 17.53 27.73 22.72
CA GLN A 860 16.95 28.88 23.43
C GLN A 860 15.98 29.66 22.54
N ASP A 861 16.38 29.92 21.28
CA ASP A 861 15.55 30.65 20.32
C ASP A 861 14.29 29.85 19.96
N PHE A 862 14.41 28.53 19.80
CA PHE A 862 13.27 27.64 19.57
C PHE A 862 12.29 27.65 20.74
N VAL A 863 12.75 27.57 21.99
CA VAL A 863 11.88 27.64 23.17
C VAL A 863 11.22 29.02 23.29
N ARG A 864 11.94 30.11 23.02
CA ARG A 864 11.36 31.47 22.98
C ARG A 864 10.28 31.60 21.91
N MET A 865 10.49 31.03 20.72
CA MET A 865 9.50 30.98 19.65
C MET A 865 8.21 30.28 20.11
N LEU A 866 8.31 29.12 20.76
CA LEU A 866 7.13 28.40 21.30
C LEU A 866 6.42 29.17 22.41
N GLN A 867 7.16 29.89 23.25
CA GLN A 867 6.57 30.77 24.26
C GLN A 867 5.80 31.92 23.59
N ASN A 868 6.36 32.55 22.56
CA ASN A 868 5.69 33.62 21.82
C ASN A 868 4.42 33.14 21.10
N GLU A 869 4.43 31.95 20.50
CA GLU A 869 3.22 31.34 19.89
C GLU A 869 2.10 31.13 20.93
N ARG A 870 2.48 30.74 22.16
CA ARG A 870 1.53 30.53 23.26
C ARG A 870 0.92 31.85 23.76
N HIS A 871 1.69 32.94 23.78
CA HIS A 871 1.18 34.26 24.18
C HIS A 871 0.37 34.91 23.05
N GLY A 872 0.81 34.79 21.79
CA GLY A 872 0.10 35.34 20.63
C GLY A 872 -1.30 34.74 20.43
N SER A 873 -1.45 33.43 20.63
CA SER A 873 -2.76 32.76 20.54
C SER A 873 -3.75 33.22 21.62
N SER A 874 -3.28 33.69 22.78
CA SER A 874 -4.15 34.23 23.83
C SER A 874 -4.66 35.66 23.52
N PHE A 875 -3.92 36.44 22.71
CA PHE A 875 -4.28 37.82 22.40
C PHE A 875 -5.27 37.93 21.22
N THR A 876 -5.21 36.99 20.26
CA THR A 876 -6.06 37.03 19.06
C THR A 876 -7.51 36.59 19.32
N SER A 877 -7.79 35.85 20.41
CA SER A 877 -9.16 35.40 20.71
C SER A 877 -10.07 36.46 21.34
N GLN A 878 -9.57 37.65 21.69
CA GLN A 878 -10.39 38.73 22.27
C GLN A 878 -10.59 39.97 21.37
N SER A 879 -9.98 40.03 20.19
CA SER A 879 -10.12 41.18 19.29
C SER A 879 -10.82 40.79 18.00
N THR A 880 -12.15 40.72 18.03
CA THR A 880 -12.98 40.73 16.83
C THR A 880 -12.96 42.13 16.18
N CYS A 881 -13.01 42.13 14.84
CA CYS A 881 -13.26 43.27 13.93
C CYS A 881 -12.12 44.26 13.65
N SER A 882 -11.16 43.85 12.81
CA SER A 882 -10.77 44.53 11.55
C SER A 882 -9.49 43.88 11.00
N LEU A 883 -9.59 43.23 9.84
CA LEU A 883 -8.47 42.57 9.16
C LEU A 883 -7.72 43.58 8.27
N PRO A 884 -6.38 43.69 8.39
CA PRO A 884 -5.50 43.92 7.26
C PRO A 884 -4.82 42.61 6.85
N SER A 885 -4.89 42.31 5.57
CA SER A 885 -4.33 41.13 4.91
C SER A 885 -2.82 41.27 4.70
N GLN A 886 -1.99 40.85 5.65
CA GLN A 886 -0.58 40.53 5.36
C GLN A 886 -0.13 39.33 6.21
N GLU A 887 0.18 38.22 5.52
CA GLU A 887 0.88 37.08 6.13
C GLU A 887 2.31 37.51 6.53
N PRO A 888 2.74 37.28 7.79
CA PRO A 888 4.11 37.54 8.18
C PRO A 888 5.04 36.51 7.52
N LYS A 889 5.90 36.96 6.61
CA LYS A 889 7.08 36.18 6.18
C LYS A 889 7.94 35.90 7.40
N VAL A 890 8.02 34.63 7.81
CA VAL A 890 9.01 34.15 8.78
C VAL A 890 10.39 34.41 8.18
N ALA A 891 11.09 35.42 8.71
CA ALA A 891 12.45 35.73 8.29
C ALA A 891 13.38 34.57 8.68
N GLU A 892 14.06 33.97 7.70
CA GLU A 892 15.25 33.18 8.00
C GLU A 892 16.22 34.06 8.81
N PRO A 893 16.72 33.61 9.96
CA PRO A 893 17.70 34.38 10.71
C PRO A 893 18.99 34.46 9.88
N ARG A 894 19.17 35.57 9.15
CA ARG A 894 20.48 35.98 8.63
C ARG A 894 21.35 36.33 9.82
N LEU A 895 22.06 35.34 10.34
CA LEU A 895 23.14 35.54 11.31
C LEU A 895 24.37 36.09 10.58
N THR A 896 24.62 37.37 10.75
CA THR A 896 25.96 37.95 10.57
C THR A 896 26.87 37.34 11.64
N VAL A 897 27.72 36.40 11.24
CA VAL A 897 28.80 35.87 12.08
C VAL A 897 29.75 37.03 12.39
N GLU A 898 30.00 37.29 13.68
CA GLU A 898 31.00 38.29 14.08
C GLU A 898 32.38 37.95 13.48
N PRO A 899 33.11 38.92 12.91
CA PRO A 899 34.39 38.69 12.23
C PRO A 899 35.49 38.10 13.13
N LYS A 900 35.33 38.15 14.46
CA LYS A 900 36.28 37.53 15.41
C LYS A 900 36.27 36.00 15.37
N LEU A 901 35.11 35.36 15.13
CA LEU A 901 35.01 33.90 15.07
C LEU A 901 35.50 33.34 13.71
N ALA A 902 35.38 34.14 12.65
CA ALA A 902 35.91 33.80 11.33
C ALA A 902 37.46 33.80 11.28
N ALA A 903 38.11 34.66 12.08
CA ALA A 903 39.57 34.74 12.16
C ALA A 903 40.21 33.54 12.88
N GLU A 904 39.54 32.97 13.90
CA GLU A 904 40.03 31.76 14.59
C GLU A 904 39.84 30.49 13.74
N LEU A 905 38.77 30.40 12.95
CA LEU A 905 38.58 29.26 12.04
C LEU A 905 39.58 29.24 10.88
N HIS A 906 40.00 30.41 10.37
CA HIS A 906 40.96 30.49 9.28
C HIS A 906 42.38 30.05 9.67
N CYS A 907 42.75 30.18 10.96
CA CYS A 907 44.09 29.85 11.45
C CYS A 907 44.38 28.32 11.49
N HIS A 908 43.33 27.48 11.54
CA HIS A 908 43.49 26.02 11.48
C HIS A 908 43.57 25.44 10.05
N GLN A 909 43.28 26.26 9.02
CA GLN A 909 43.16 25.82 7.63
C GLN A 909 44.50 25.81 6.88
N GLU A 910 45.53 26.53 7.35
CA GLU A 910 46.83 26.65 6.65
C GLU A 910 47.85 25.54 6.95
N ARG A 911 47.61 24.62 7.90
CA ARG A 911 48.59 23.56 8.23
C ARG A 911 48.42 22.23 7.49
N SER A 912 47.49 22.13 6.55
CA SER A 912 47.14 20.83 5.94
C SER A 912 47.12 20.82 4.41
N TYR A 913 47.93 21.64 3.73
CA TYR A 913 48.15 21.48 2.29
C TYR A 913 49.58 21.92 1.93
N ILE A 914 50.52 20.98 1.89
CA ILE A 914 51.74 21.11 1.08
C ILE A 914 51.73 20.02 0.01
N SER A 915 51.90 20.52 -1.21
CA SER A 915 51.83 19.96 -2.56
C SER A 915 52.46 18.59 -2.82
N VAL A 916 51.73 17.77 -3.59
CA VAL A 916 52.30 16.78 -4.52
C VAL A 916 52.19 17.37 -5.92
N VAL A 917 53.32 17.79 -6.49
CA VAL A 917 53.50 17.95 -7.95
C VAL A 917 54.83 17.31 -8.34
N THR A 918 54.73 16.50 -9.39
CA THR A 918 55.68 15.63 -10.08
C THR A 918 56.94 16.33 -10.64
N THR A 919 58.12 15.70 -10.53
CA THR A 919 58.99 15.27 -11.66
C THR A 919 60.34 14.65 -11.20
N SER A 920 60.78 13.63 -11.97
CA SER A 920 62.16 13.17 -12.25
C SER A 920 63.12 12.76 -11.12
N VAL A 921 63.45 11.46 -11.12
CA VAL A 921 64.65 10.84 -10.53
C VAL A 921 65.82 10.98 -11.52
N PRO A 922 67.03 11.33 -11.07
CA PRO A 922 68.11 10.33 -11.09
C PRO A 922 68.97 10.30 -9.82
N SER A 923 69.38 9.07 -9.48
CA SER A 923 70.67 8.65 -8.88
C SER A 923 71.29 9.48 -7.74
N GLU A 924 71.36 8.91 -6.53
CA GLU A 924 72.58 8.29 -5.98
C GLU A 924 72.34 7.80 -4.54
N CYS A 925 72.94 6.65 -4.24
CA CYS A 925 72.98 6.01 -2.94
C CYS A 925 73.83 6.82 -1.94
N GLU A 926 73.51 6.77 -0.64
CA GLU A 926 74.27 5.97 0.34
C GLU A 926 73.83 6.19 1.80
N HIS A 927 74.01 5.13 2.59
CA HIS A 927 74.04 5.06 4.05
C HIS A 927 72.72 4.97 4.86
N CYS A 928 72.37 3.71 5.15
CA CYS A 928 71.65 3.26 6.35
C CYS A 928 72.61 3.31 7.58
N PRO A 929 72.13 3.37 8.84
CA PRO A 929 71.71 2.12 9.49
C PRO A 929 70.55 2.20 10.52
N SER A 930 69.91 1.03 10.70
CA SER A 930 69.29 0.43 11.91
C SER A 930 68.21 1.21 12.70
N LYS A 931 66.94 0.77 12.67
CA LYS A 931 66.28 -0.17 13.62
C LYS A 931 66.32 0.27 15.10
N GLU A 932 65.16 0.64 15.64
CA GLU A 932 64.61 0.06 16.88
C GLU A 932 63.13 0.44 17.10
N ARG A 933 62.34 -0.55 17.54
CA ARG A 933 60.93 -0.47 17.95
C ARG A 933 60.85 -0.02 19.41
N PHE A 934 59.79 0.70 19.82
CA PHE A 934 59.18 0.62 21.17
C PHE A 934 57.81 1.35 21.21
N PRO A 935 56.95 1.16 22.24
CA PRO A 935 55.58 0.64 22.11
C PRO A 935 54.49 1.62 22.65
N PRO A 936 53.19 1.25 22.75
CA PRO A 936 52.13 2.16 23.17
C PRO A 936 51.98 2.21 24.70
N LYS A 937 51.77 3.41 25.26
CA LYS A 937 51.40 3.60 26.66
C LYS A 937 49.89 3.50 26.85
N ALA A 938 49.48 2.55 27.68
CA ALA A 938 48.20 2.53 28.39
C ALA A 938 48.22 3.59 29.50
N VAL A 939 47.07 4.21 29.78
CA VAL A 939 46.86 5.05 30.96
C VAL A 939 45.79 4.40 31.82
N GLU A 940 46.22 4.10 33.03
CA GLU A 940 45.56 3.49 34.18
C GLU A 940 44.72 4.55 34.91
N VAL A 941 43.53 4.20 35.40
CA VAL A 941 42.72 5.03 36.31
C VAL A 941 42.23 4.16 37.45
N THR A 942 42.67 4.46 38.67
CA THR A 942 42.03 4.18 39.97
C THR A 942 42.72 5.07 41.05
N PRO A 943 42.24 5.14 42.30
CA PRO A 943 40.86 5.34 42.77
C PRO A 943 40.78 6.43 43.89
N GLU A 944 39.58 6.94 44.18
CA GLU A 944 39.30 7.60 45.46
C GLU A 944 38.24 6.84 46.27
N THR A 945 38.64 6.50 47.49
CA THR A 945 37.90 5.84 48.55
C THR A 945 37.18 6.86 49.44
N GLY A 946 35.90 6.60 49.75
CA GLY A 946 35.16 7.24 50.85
C GLY A 946 34.31 6.19 51.58
N ARG A 947 34.60 5.99 52.87
CA ARG A 947 34.11 4.92 53.76
C ARG A 947 32.64 5.02 54.15
N ALA A 948 32.09 3.85 54.50
CA ALA A 948 30.82 3.61 55.18
C ALA A 948 30.93 3.64 56.73
N LEU A 949 29.80 3.94 57.39
CA LEU A 949 29.25 3.43 58.67
C LEU A 949 28.04 4.34 59.01
N GLU A 950 26.81 3.85 59.19
CA GLU A 950 26.34 3.10 60.35
C GLU A 950 25.11 2.21 60.06
N VAL A 951 24.88 1.31 61.02
CA VAL A 951 24.04 0.11 61.03
C VAL A 951 22.73 0.34 61.82
N SER A 952 21.68 -0.40 61.43
CA SER A 952 20.54 -0.96 62.22
C SER A 952 19.20 -0.66 61.52
N GLY A 953 18.22 -1.55 61.38
CA GLY A 953 18.04 -2.89 61.94
C GLY A 953 16.92 -3.63 61.19
N THR A 954 16.76 -4.88 61.60
CA THR A 954 15.88 -5.97 61.15
C THR A 954 14.37 -5.70 61.16
N GLY A 955 13.66 -6.38 60.26
CA GLY A 955 12.20 -6.54 60.21
C GLY A 955 11.78 -7.18 58.91
#